data_AF-A0A964LDX4-F1
#
_entry.id   AF-A0A964LDX4-F1
#
_cell.length_a   1.000
_cell.length_b   1.000
_cell.length_c   1.000
_cell.angle_alpha   90.00
_cell.angle_beta   90.00
_cell.angle_gamma   90.00
#
_symmetry.space_group_name_H-M   'P 1'
#
loop_
_entity.id
_entity.type
_entity.pdbx_description
1 polymer ?
#
loop_
_entity_poly.entity_id
_entity_poly.type
_entity_poly.pdbx_seq_one_letter_code
_entity_poly.pdbx_strand_id
1 'polypeptide(L)'
;MSKKPKIVAERPLHERIAKARKEGRTQQALDFARQYYKFEQTEERRELLRQVTLERGQQLQSQNSTRDASSVYANALTLGGPPEYVAIVAQRLAMCGAIPTALSVLNRLPEPAQRQRVIQHVADVAVTLGPACKNHLPLDLHGPFELILQAFAHYEANRDEEARTALQGIGLQSPFLEWKVFLRGLLAYYTKDDSRALENWQRLDATRLPHRLTAPMRAGIDPGFLHAQPDAVQQTLRGKLMQQQGASFAPALGELREMLYDERLAPAFRKAEAVVPILKREFPDLLPRFAHCFWWAIIDHGEPADIDRYLRLFDAPADDPDIQRLEALALETRGMWPEAHKAWKSFIDGVAGAAGIWPGESCQRVQALIWTRMAENALPNRKRRSRSGNPLFDLFASQTGPLKPSAEQCLENAIKLAPDRLDCYRALFEIYRHDHKRPKAKKLGQELLKRFPDHAETLDALGELCLDMGDFKRAQEYFEKSIQANPLDRSLRGKLAHARQVFGLALTVARKYDQAREQYEHALRIWDGAKTPLLCQWAVAEMKANNPVRADELVVQALDEPDQRLACRYALVGESVRAKLSASQKKQIALDLKLALAQTPTPAEILVLLEGAAQQRLTHDAAFHGQKTQEKTILKFLEGIRLHEFNEAQLERLCTGLGVLQVRKPWLNCLTHGRRQFVKSVFFRLAFADYYLIGGDPYSSKVHLAREHLDAARRLVEKLPPGEQQQQYVEQIKEKEKTIAEMNARSPAMMDVLDRMFGGGFGPPLGDEEDDFFDYEDEDF
;
A
#
# COMPACT_ATOMS: atom_id res chain seq x y z
N MET A 1 -90.66 -4.89 -33.04
CA MET A 1 -90.37 -4.49 -31.64
C MET A 1 -88.86 -4.29 -31.56
N SER A 2 -88.25 -3.20 -31.11
CA SER A 2 -88.71 -2.04 -30.37
C SER A 2 -87.70 -0.92 -30.66
N LYS A 3 -88.16 0.21 -31.23
CA LYS A 3 -87.43 1.48 -31.12
C LYS A 3 -87.50 1.88 -29.64
N LYS A 4 -86.37 1.91 -28.95
CA LYS A 4 -86.21 2.68 -27.71
C LYS A 4 -85.10 3.72 -27.90
N PRO A 5 -85.34 4.98 -27.51
CA PRO A 5 -84.48 6.12 -27.82
C PRO A 5 -83.26 6.09 -26.90
N LYS A 6 -82.06 6.33 -27.44
CA LYS A 6 -80.94 6.79 -26.62
C LYS A 6 -81.15 8.27 -26.34
N ILE A 7 -81.90 8.55 -25.29
CA ILE A 7 -81.82 9.81 -24.56
C ILE A 7 -80.42 9.78 -23.91
N VAL A 8 -79.42 10.29 -24.62
CA VAL A 8 -78.22 10.79 -23.94
C VAL A 8 -78.61 12.18 -23.50
N ALA A 9 -78.92 12.35 -22.22
CA ALA A 9 -78.97 13.65 -21.60
C ALA A 9 -77.58 14.29 -21.81
N GLU A 10 -77.46 15.16 -22.81
CA GLU A 10 -76.26 15.97 -23.01
C GLU A 10 -76.07 16.80 -21.76
N ARG A 11 -75.04 16.48 -20.97
CA ARG A 11 -74.69 17.31 -19.81
C ARG A 11 -74.53 18.75 -20.28
N PRO A 12 -75.18 19.73 -19.64
CA PRO A 12 -75.06 21.12 -20.04
C PRO A 12 -73.58 21.55 -20.04
N LEU A 13 -73.17 22.36 -21.02
CA LEU A 13 -71.76 22.68 -21.30
C LEU A 13 -70.97 23.15 -20.07
N HIS A 14 -71.62 23.83 -19.12
CA HIS A 14 -71.01 24.27 -17.86
C HIS A 14 -70.46 23.08 -17.01
N GLU A 15 -71.18 21.96 -16.92
CA GLU A 15 -70.74 20.77 -16.18
C GLU A 15 -69.54 20.08 -16.87
N ARG A 16 -69.52 20.11 -18.21
CA ARG A 16 -68.41 19.55 -19.01
C ARG A 16 -67.14 20.35 -18.82
N ILE A 17 -67.24 21.67 -18.75
CA ILE A 17 -66.12 22.57 -18.42
C ILE A 17 -65.60 22.25 -17.02
N ALA A 18 -66.47 22.19 -16.01
CA ALA A 18 -66.09 21.90 -14.63
C ALA A 18 -65.38 20.53 -14.49
N LYS A 19 -65.91 19.49 -15.16
CA LYS A 19 -65.28 18.16 -15.19
C LYS A 19 -63.90 18.18 -15.84
N ALA A 20 -63.77 18.84 -17.00
CA ALA A 20 -62.49 18.93 -17.71
C ALA A 20 -61.42 19.69 -16.90
N ARG A 21 -61.81 20.76 -16.18
CA ARG A 21 -60.92 21.48 -15.25
C ARG A 21 -60.47 20.60 -14.09
N LYS A 22 -61.39 19.87 -13.46
CA LYS A 22 -61.09 18.94 -12.35
C LYS A 22 -60.12 17.83 -12.75
N GLU A 23 -60.20 17.36 -13.99
CA GLU A 23 -59.32 16.32 -14.52
C GLU A 23 -58.02 16.86 -15.16
N GLY A 24 -57.77 18.18 -15.10
CA GLY A 24 -56.56 18.79 -15.66
C GLY A 24 -56.50 18.84 -17.20
N ARG A 25 -57.62 18.55 -17.88
CA ARG A 25 -57.75 18.58 -19.35
C ARG A 25 -58.03 20.00 -19.86
N THR A 26 -57.11 20.93 -19.62
CA THR A 26 -57.34 22.37 -19.82
C THR A 26 -57.61 22.78 -21.27
N GLN A 27 -57.04 22.08 -22.27
CA GLN A 27 -57.33 22.36 -23.68
C GLN A 27 -58.80 22.08 -24.02
N GLN A 28 -59.30 20.91 -23.59
CA GLN A 28 -60.70 20.54 -23.80
C GLN A 28 -61.64 21.44 -23.00
N ALA A 29 -61.24 21.85 -21.79
CA ALA A 29 -61.98 22.85 -21.01
C ALA A 29 -62.08 24.19 -21.76
N LEU A 30 -60.98 24.66 -22.37
CA LEU A 30 -60.95 25.89 -23.14
C LEU A 30 -61.84 25.82 -24.38
N ASP A 31 -61.82 24.70 -25.10
CA ASP A 31 -62.66 24.49 -26.27
C ASP A 31 -64.16 24.47 -25.90
N PHE A 32 -64.52 23.81 -24.79
CA PHE A 32 -65.89 23.86 -24.27
C PHE A 32 -66.28 25.26 -23.77
N ALA A 33 -65.38 26.00 -23.13
CA ALA A 33 -65.63 27.38 -22.68
C ALA A 33 -65.86 28.33 -23.86
N ARG A 34 -65.10 28.19 -24.95
CA ARG A 34 -65.30 28.95 -26.20
C ARG A 34 -66.67 28.64 -26.82
N GLN A 35 -67.06 27.37 -26.87
CA GLN A 35 -68.39 26.97 -27.34
C GLN A 35 -69.49 27.57 -26.46
N TYR A 36 -69.33 27.48 -25.13
CA TYR A 36 -70.31 27.98 -24.16
C TYR A 36 -70.55 29.49 -24.25
N TYR A 37 -69.48 30.27 -24.47
CA TYR A 37 -69.58 31.72 -24.73
C TYR A 37 -70.20 32.03 -26.11
N LYS A 38 -69.98 31.19 -27.13
CA LYS A 38 -70.58 31.36 -28.46
C LYS A 38 -72.10 31.19 -28.45
N PHE A 39 -72.64 30.34 -27.58
CA PHE A 39 -74.09 30.12 -27.44
C PHE A 39 -74.82 31.33 -26.86
N GLU A 40 -74.21 32.06 -25.92
CA GLU A 40 -74.78 33.26 -25.31
C GLU A 40 -73.65 34.14 -24.76
N GLN A 41 -73.59 35.40 -25.20
CA GLN A 41 -72.48 36.30 -24.87
C GLN A 41 -72.76 37.09 -23.58
N THR A 42 -72.96 36.38 -22.46
CA THR A 42 -73.10 37.01 -21.14
C THR A 42 -71.73 37.24 -20.48
N GLU A 43 -71.66 38.23 -19.58
CA GLU A 43 -70.40 38.55 -18.88
C GLU A 43 -69.94 37.40 -17.97
N GLU A 44 -70.87 36.66 -17.36
CA GLU A 44 -70.56 35.46 -16.55
C GLU A 44 -69.83 34.38 -17.38
N ARG A 45 -70.26 34.15 -18.63
CA ARG A 45 -69.63 33.18 -19.53
C ARG A 45 -68.29 33.68 -20.07
N ARG A 46 -68.18 35.00 -20.27
CA ARG A 46 -66.92 35.65 -20.64
C ARG A 46 -65.89 35.53 -19.52
N GLU A 47 -66.30 35.70 -18.27
CA GLU A 47 -65.44 35.52 -17.09
C GLU A 47 -64.99 34.06 -16.94
N LEU A 48 -65.90 33.09 -17.13
CA LEU A 48 -65.51 31.68 -17.15
C LEU A 48 -64.49 31.38 -18.27
N LEU A 49 -64.67 31.97 -19.46
CA LEU A 49 -63.71 31.84 -20.55
C LEU A 49 -62.34 32.46 -20.20
N ARG A 50 -62.31 33.61 -19.53
CA ARG A 50 -61.07 34.25 -19.03
C ARG A 50 -60.32 33.34 -18.06
N GLN A 51 -61.02 32.75 -17.10
CA GLN A 51 -60.45 31.85 -16.09
C GLN A 51 -59.84 30.61 -16.75
N VAL A 52 -60.60 29.94 -17.62
CA VAL A 52 -60.13 28.72 -18.30
C VAL A 52 -58.97 29.01 -19.26
N THR A 53 -58.97 30.16 -19.92
CA THR A 53 -57.85 30.59 -20.78
C THR A 53 -56.58 30.80 -19.95
N LEU A 54 -56.70 31.40 -18.77
CA LEU A 54 -55.58 31.59 -17.85
C LEU A 54 -55.03 30.25 -17.35
N GLU A 55 -55.90 29.31 -16.97
CA GLU A 55 -55.51 27.95 -16.54
C GLU A 55 -54.75 27.19 -17.64
N ARG A 56 -55.21 27.29 -18.90
CA ARG A 56 -54.52 26.67 -20.04
C ARG A 56 -53.11 27.24 -20.22
N GLY A 57 -52.98 28.57 -20.15
CA GLY A 57 -51.69 29.23 -20.23
C GLY A 57 -50.75 28.81 -19.11
N GLN A 58 -51.26 28.66 -17.87
CA GLN A 58 -50.48 28.24 -16.72
C GLN A 58 -49.98 26.79 -16.85
N GLN A 59 -50.81 25.89 -17.38
CA GLN A 59 -50.38 24.51 -17.64
C GLN A 59 -49.30 24.45 -18.71
N LEU A 60 -49.42 25.21 -19.80
CA LEU A 60 -48.37 25.26 -20.83
C LEU A 60 -47.07 25.83 -20.28
N GLN A 61 -47.17 26.83 -19.40
CA GLN A 61 -46.02 27.41 -18.73
C GLN A 61 -45.33 26.41 -17.79
N SER A 62 -46.07 25.59 -17.04
CA SER A 62 -45.49 24.55 -16.18
C SER A 62 -44.84 23.40 -16.96
N GLN A 63 -45.20 23.24 -18.24
CA GLN A 63 -44.60 22.29 -19.20
C GLN A 63 -43.41 22.88 -19.97
N ASN A 64 -42.96 24.11 -19.64
CA ASN A 64 -41.94 24.86 -20.37
C ASN A 64 -42.27 25.21 -21.84
N SER A 65 -43.53 25.08 -22.28
CA SER A 65 -43.99 25.52 -23.60
C SER A 65 -44.30 27.02 -23.63
N THR A 66 -43.27 27.85 -23.46
CA THR A 66 -43.39 29.32 -23.27
C THR A 66 -43.98 30.05 -24.47
N ARG A 67 -43.66 29.63 -25.70
CA ARG A 67 -44.20 30.21 -26.94
C ARG A 67 -45.71 29.99 -27.05
N ASP A 68 -46.17 28.76 -26.82
CA ASP A 68 -47.59 28.43 -26.88
C ASP A 68 -48.36 29.10 -25.74
N ALA A 69 -47.78 29.12 -24.53
CA ALA A 69 -48.34 29.85 -23.40
C ALA A 69 -48.49 31.35 -23.73
N SER A 70 -47.48 31.97 -24.35
CA SER A 70 -47.54 33.39 -24.74
C SER A 70 -48.67 33.68 -25.72
N SER A 71 -48.94 32.78 -26.68
CA SER A 71 -50.06 32.90 -27.62
C SER A 71 -51.41 32.79 -26.89
N VAL A 72 -51.53 31.85 -25.95
CA VAL A 72 -52.74 31.70 -25.12
C VAL A 72 -52.99 32.95 -24.28
N TYR A 73 -51.95 33.53 -23.65
CA TYR A 73 -52.08 34.76 -22.88
C TYR A 73 -52.33 36.01 -23.73
N ALA A 74 -51.78 36.09 -24.94
CA ALA A 74 -52.09 37.16 -25.88
C ALA A 74 -53.57 37.14 -26.28
N ASN A 75 -54.12 35.94 -26.52
CA ASN A 75 -55.56 35.76 -26.73
C ASN A 75 -56.36 36.15 -25.47
N ALA A 76 -55.87 35.83 -24.27
CA ALA A 76 -56.51 36.23 -23.02
C ALA A 76 -56.64 37.77 -22.89
N LEU A 77 -55.64 38.54 -23.34
CA LEU A 77 -55.71 40.01 -23.36
C LEU A 77 -56.85 40.54 -24.26
N THR A 78 -57.13 39.87 -25.39
CA THR A 78 -58.23 40.29 -26.29
C THR A 78 -59.61 40.09 -25.68
N LEU A 79 -59.75 39.22 -24.67
CA LEU A 79 -61.01 39.02 -23.96
C LEU A 79 -61.37 40.22 -23.07
N GLY A 80 -60.44 41.16 -22.83
CA GLY A 80 -60.62 42.27 -21.89
C GLY A 80 -60.87 41.79 -20.46
N GLY A 81 -61.19 42.67 -19.54
CA GLY A 81 -61.51 42.31 -18.15
C GLY A 81 -61.16 43.41 -17.15
N PRO A 82 -61.35 43.15 -15.85
CA PRO A 82 -60.95 44.07 -14.80
C PRO A 82 -59.43 44.30 -14.84
N PRO A 83 -58.94 45.48 -14.38
CA PRO A 83 -57.50 45.80 -14.40
C PRO A 83 -56.62 44.74 -13.71
N GLU A 84 -57.12 44.08 -12.66
CA GLU A 84 -56.42 42.99 -11.97
C GLU A 84 -56.15 41.78 -12.88
N TYR A 85 -57.16 41.35 -13.65
CA TYR A 85 -57.00 40.26 -14.62
C TYR A 85 -55.98 40.62 -15.69
N VAL A 86 -56.08 41.84 -16.22
CA VAL A 86 -55.17 42.37 -17.23
C VAL A 86 -53.72 42.43 -16.70
N ALA A 87 -53.53 42.83 -15.45
CA ALA A 87 -52.23 42.83 -14.79
C ALA A 87 -51.67 41.41 -14.65
N ILE A 88 -52.48 40.43 -14.21
CA ILE A 88 -52.05 39.03 -14.10
C ILE A 88 -51.62 38.47 -15.45
N VAL A 89 -52.40 38.70 -16.51
CA VAL A 89 -52.07 38.24 -17.86
C VAL A 89 -50.78 38.89 -18.37
N ALA A 90 -50.59 40.19 -18.13
CA ALA A 90 -49.37 40.91 -18.50
C ALA A 90 -48.12 40.36 -17.77
N GLN A 91 -48.23 40.05 -16.48
CA GLN A 91 -47.15 39.41 -15.71
C GLN A 91 -46.81 38.03 -16.29
N ARG A 92 -47.82 37.23 -16.62
CA ARG A 92 -47.63 35.90 -17.22
C ARG A 92 -46.99 35.98 -18.62
N LEU A 93 -47.38 36.96 -19.43
CA LEU A 93 -46.74 37.25 -20.72
C LEU A 93 -45.27 37.63 -20.56
N ALA A 94 -44.96 38.49 -19.58
CA ALA A 94 -43.58 38.83 -19.26
C ALA A 94 -42.77 37.58 -18.89
N MET A 95 -43.29 36.73 -18.01
CA MET A 95 -42.67 35.45 -17.62
C MET A 95 -42.46 34.46 -18.79
N CYS A 96 -43.20 34.61 -19.90
CA CYS A 96 -43.04 33.82 -21.11
C CYS A 96 -42.06 34.44 -22.13
N GLY A 97 -41.46 35.60 -21.84
CA GLY A 97 -40.55 36.30 -22.76
C GLY A 97 -41.24 37.25 -23.75
N ALA A 98 -42.56 37.43 -23.67
CA ALA A 98 -43.30 38.34 -24.54
C ALA A 98 -43.25 39.79 -24.03
N ILE A 99 -42.03 40.34 -23.90
CA ILE A 99 -41.76 41.66 -23.30
C ILE A 99 -42.55 42.79 -23.98
N PRO A 100 -42.55 42.96 -25.31
CA PRO A 100 -43.28 44.07 -25.95
C PRO A 100 -44.78 44.03 -25.69
N THR A 101 -45.37 42.82 -25.74
CA THR A 101 -46.81 42.62 -25.50
C THR A 101 -47.18 42.94 -24.06
N ALA A 102 -46.37 42.49 -23.09
CA ALA A 102 -46.59 42.80 -21.67
C ALA A 102 -46.52 44.31 -21.39
N LEU A 103 -45.54 45.01 -21.98
CA LEU A 103 -45.36 46.45 -21.80
C LEU A 103 -46.46 47.30 -22.47
N SER A 104 -47.02 46.84 -23.59
CA SER A 104 -48.08 47.55 -24.32
C SER A 104 -49.35 47.80 -23.48
N VAL A 105 -49.52 47.03 -22.41
CA VAL A 105 -50.71 47.04 -21.55
C VAL A 105 -50.55 47.99 -20.35
N LEU A 106 -49.34 48.49 -20.06
CA LEU A 106 -49.08 49.33 -18.89
C LEU A 106 -49.97 50.57 -18.80
N ASN A 107 -50.27 51.21 -19.93
CA ASN A 107 -51.13 52.39 -19.99
C ASN A 107 -52.60 52.10 -19.66
N ARG A 108 -53.03 50.82 -19.71
CA ARG A 108 -54.38 50.37 -19.37
C ARG A 108 -54.54 50.05 -17.88
N LEU A 109 -53.45 50.06 -17.12
CA LEU A 109 -53.46 49.77 -15.69
C LEU A 109 -53.51 51.08 -14.88
N PRO A 110 -54.57 51.30 -14.08
CA PRO A 110 -54.76 52.56 -13.35
C PRO A 110 -53.83 52.67 -12.14
N GLU A 111 -53.50 51.55 -11.49
CA GLU A 111 -52.71 51.54 -10.27
C GLU A 111 -51.20 51.49 -10.56
N PRO A 112 -50.39 52.40 -9.96
CA PRO A 112 -48.93 52.37 -10.06
C PRO A 112 -48.32 51.02 -9.61
N ALA A 113 -48.87 50.41 -8.56
CA ALA A 113 -48.39 49.13 -8.03
C ALA A 113 -48.53 47.99 -9.04
N GLN A 114 -49.63 47.95 -9.80
CA GLN A 114 -49.85 46.94 -10.84
C GLN A 114 -48.85 47.10 -12.00
N ARG A 115 -48.59 48.33 -12.42
CA ARG A 115 -47.58 48.64 -13.45
C ARG A 115 -46.18 48.20 -13.00
N GLN A 116 -45.82 48.50 -11.75
CA GLN A 116 -44.53 48.13 -11.19
C GLN A 116 -44.32 46.61 -11.16
N ARG A 117 -45.33 45.83 -10.76
CA ARG A 117 -45.25 44.36 -10.78
C ARG A 117 -44.98 43.78 -12.17
N VAL A 118 -45.64 44.32 -13.21
CA VAL A 118 -45.40 43.90 -14.60
C VAL A 118 -43.96 44.22 -15.00
N ILE A 119 -43.46 45.42 -14.69
CA ILE A 119 -42.08 45.84 -14.99
C ILE A 119 -41.06 44.97 -14.24
N GLN A 120 -41.33 44.57 -13.00
CA GLN A 120 -40.47 43.67 -12.22
C GLN A 120 -40.34 42.28 -12.87
N HIS A 121 -41.44 41.69 -13.37
CA HIS A 121 -41.36 40.42 -14.10
C HIS A 121 -40.72 40.56 -15.48
N VAL A 122 -40.89 41.70 -16.14
CA VAL A 122 -40.13 42.03 -17.37
C VAL A 122 -38.64 42.09 -17.08
N ALA A 123 -38.22 42.72 -15.97
CA ALA A 123 -36.83 42.78 -15.55
C ALA A 123 -36.27 41.37 -15.23
N ASP A 124 -37.03 40.51 -14.55
CA ASP A 124 -36.63 39.13 -14.27
C ASP A 124 -36.32 38.36 -15.55
N VAL A 125 -37.20 38.44 -16.53
CA VAL A 125 -37.00 37.74 -17.80
C VAL A 125 -35.92 38.40 -18.65
N ALA A 126 -35.79 39.72 -18.61
CA ALA A 126 -34.72 40.41 -19.31
C ALA A 126 -33.33 39.95 -18.86
N VAL A 127 -33.10 39.81 -17.55
CA VAL A 127 -31.85 39.26 -17.01
C VAL A 127 -31.58 37.85 -17.55
N THR A 128 -32.61 36.99 -17.63
CA THR A 128 -32.45 35.63 -18.17
C THR A 128 -32.18 35.56 -19.68
N LEU A 129 -32.72 36.51 -20.46
CA LEU A 129 -32.50 36.59 -21.91
C LEU A 129 -31.18 37.29 -22.28
N GLY A 130 -30.56 37.98 -21.33
CA GLY A 130 -29.29 38.69 -21.54
C GLY A 130 -29.40 39.85 -22.52
N PRO A 131 -28.27 40.30 -23.11
CA PRO A 131 -28.19 41.54 -23.91
C PRO A 131 -29.16 41.62 -25.09
N ALA A 132 -29.59 40.47 -25.63
CA ALA A 132 -30.48 40.38 -26.79
C ALA A 132 -31.84 41.08 -26.59
N CYS A 133 -32.32 41.19 -25.35
CA CYS A 133 -33.62 41.79 -25.07
C CYS A 133 -33.57 43.32 -24.83
N LYS A 134 -32.40 43.95 -24.85
CA LYS A 134 -32.22 45.38 -24.51
C LYS A 134 -33.16 46.29 -25.32
N ASN A 135 -33.27 46.05 -26.63
CA ASN A 135 -34.09 46.85 -27.53
C ASN A 135 -35.60 46.71 -27.29
N HIS A 136 -36.03 45.70 -26.52
CA HIS A 136 -37.42 45.51 -26.12
C HIS A 136 -37.76 46.17 -24.78
N LEU A 137 -36.77 46.71 -24.06
CA LEU A 137 -36.95 47.41 -22.80
C LEU A 137 -37.13 48.93 -23.01
N PRO A 138 -37.90 49.60 -22.15
CA PRO A 138 -37.94 51.06 -22.06
C PRO A 138 -36.54 51.67 -21.84
N LEU A 139 -36.27 52.82 -22.45
CA LEU A 139 -34.94 53.47 -22.45
C LEU A 139 -34.42 53.78 -21.04
N ASP A 140 -35.31 54.12 -20.11
CA ASP A 140 -35.01 54.38 -18.69
C ASP A 140 -34.47 53.14 -17.95
N LEU A 141 -34.75 51.94 -18.46
CA LEU A 141 -34.27 50.69 -17.86
C LEU A 141 -32.93 50.20 -18.44
N HIS A 142 -32.43 50.80 -19.53
CA HIS A 142 -31.21 50.32 -20.20
C HIS A 142 -29.98 50.40 -19.29
N GLY A 143 -29.77 51.52 -18.60
CA GLY A 143 -28.62 51.70 -17.70
C GLY A 143 -28.61 50.69 -16.54
N PRO A 144 -29.68 50.61 -15.72
CA PRO A 144 -29.77 49.61 -14.65
C PRO A 144 -29.66 48.17 -15.13
N PHE A 145 -30.18 47.86 -16.33
CA PHE A 145 -30.08 46.54 -16.96
C PHE A 145 -28.64 46.18 -17.35
N GLU A 146 -27.89 47.10 -17.94
CA GLU A 146 -26.48 46.88 -18.27
C GLU A 146 -25.63 46.69 -17.03
N LEU A 147 -25.86 47.49 -15.98
CA LEU A 147 -25.14 47.39 -14.72
C LEU A 147 -25.34 46.02 -14.04
N ILE A 148 -26.56 45.47 -14.06
CA ILE A 148 -26.80 44.16 -13.44
C ILE A 148 -26.12 43.03 -14.24
N LEU A 149 -26.15 43.08 -15.57
CA LEU A 149 -25.45 42.10 -16.42
C LEU A 149 -23.93 42.19 -16.25
N GLN A 150 -23.38 43.40 -16.18
CA GLN A 150 -21.97 43.62 -15.89
C GLN A 150 -21.58 43.05 -14.52
N ALA A 151 -22.40 43.28 -13.49
CA ALA A 151 -22.13 42.74 -12.16
C ALA A 151 -22.06 41.20 -12.15
N PHE A 152 -22.95 40.52 -12.87
CA PHE A 152 -22.87 39.07 -13.05
C PHE A 152 -21.61 38.64 -13.81
N ALA A 153 -21.24 39.34 -14.88
CA ALA A 153 -20.03 39.05 -15.64
C ALA A 153 -18.74 39.27 -14.82
N HIS A 154 -18.70 40.27 -13.94
CA HIS A 154 -17.59 40.48 -13.00
C HIS A 154 -17.51 39.34 -11.97
N TYR A 155 -18.66 38.91 -11.43
CA TYR A 155 -18.72 37.81 -10.48
C TYR A 155 -18.27 36.47 -11.10
N GLU A 156 -18.73 36.12 -12.31
CA GLU A 156 -18.28 34.92 -13.04
C GLU A 156 -16.78 34.95 -13.33
N ALA A 157 -16.20 36.15 -13.50
CA ALA A 157 -14.78 36.36 -13.67
C ALA A 157 -13.99 36.44 -12.35
N ASN A 158 -14.60 36.12 -11.20
CA ASN A 158 -14.03 36.21 -9.85
C ASN A 158 -13.54 37.63 -9.47
N ARG A 159 -14.16 38.69 -10.01
CA ARG A 159 -13.86 40.10 -9.73
C ARG A 159 -14.92 40.70 -8.80
N ASP A 160 -14.96 40.21 -7.58
CA ASP A 160 -16.01 40.52 -6.60
C ASP A 160 -16.15 42.01 -6.26
N GLU A 161 -15.04 42.75 -6.15
CA GLU A 161 -15.10 44.20 -5.86
C GLU A 161 -15.67 45.02 -7.02
N GLU A 162 -15.34 44.64 -8.25
CA GLU A 162 -15.93 45.25 -9.45
C GLU A 162 -17.42 44.95 -9.54
N ALA A 163 -17.82 43.70 -9.22
CA ALA A 163 -19.22 43.32 -9.13
C ALA A 163 -19.96 44.16 -8.07
N ARG A 164 -19.39 44.34 -6.87
CA ARG A 164 -19.97 45.21 -5.82
C ARG A 164 -20.10 46.66 -6.27
N THR A 165 -19.11 47.18 -6.98
CA THR A 165 -19.10 48.55 -7.50
C THR A 165 -20.19 48.75 -8.55
N ALA A 166 -20.31 47.85 -9.53
CA ALA A 166 -21.37 47.89 -10.53
C ALA A 166 -22.78 47.88 -9.90
N LEU A 167 -22.97 47.08 -8.84
CA LEU A 167 -24.22 47.01 -8.10
C LEU A 167 -24.59 48.32 -7.39
N GLN A 168 -23.64 49.21 -7.06
CA GLN A 168 -23.94 50.50 -6.41
C GLN A 168 -24.82 51.40 -7.28
N GLY A 169 -24.64 51.35 -8.61
CA GLY A 169 -25.41 52.16 -9.57
C GLY A 169 -26.89 51.76 -9.69
N ILE A 170 -27.32 50.63 -9.11
CA ILE A 170 -28.72 50.21 -9.09
C ILE A 170 -29.43 50.80 -7.86
N GLY A 171 -30.32 51.77 -8.11
CA GLY A 171 -31.09 52.49 -7.09
C GLY A 171 -32.23 51.68 -6.44
N LEU A 172 -32.79 52.21 -5.35
CA LEU A 172 -33.83 51.57 -4.53
C LEU A 172 -35.20 51.44 -5.22
N GLN A 173 -35.48 52.26 -6.22
CA GLN A 173 -36.73 52.17 -7.00
C GLN A 173 -36.56 51.36 -8.30
N SER A 174 -35.36 50.81 -8.55
CA SER A 174 -35.08 50.06 -9.77
C SER A 174 -35.82 48.70 -9.75
N PRO A 175 -36.40 48.27 -10.89
CA PRO A 175 -36.99 46.92 -10.97
C PRO A 175 -35.94 45.80 -10.85
N PHE A 176 -34.65 46.14 -10.98
CA PHE A 176 -33.51 45.23 -10.79
C PHE A 176 -32.97 45.19 -9.35
N LEU A 177 -33.60 45.88 -8.39
CA LEU A 177 -33.15 45.90 -6.99
C LEU A 177 -33.01 44.50 -6.39
N GLU A 178 -33.97 43.59 -6.64
CA GLU A 178 -33.90 42.23 -6.10
C GLU A 178 -32.78 41.40 -6.73
N TRP A 179 -32.40 41.67 -7.98
CA TRP A 179 -31.21 41.05 -8.59
C TRP A 179 -29.92 41.56 -7.96
N LYS A 180 -29.86 42.85 -7.59
CA LYS A 180 -28.75 43.39 -6.79
C LYS A 180 -28.65 42.68 -5.44
N VAL A 181 -29.76 42.56 -4.70
CA VAL A 181 -29.78 41.90 -3.39
C VAL A 181 -29.45 40.41 -3.51
N PHE A 182 -29.96 39.74 -4.54
CA PHE A 182 -29.63 38.37 -4.90
C PHE A 182 -28.12 38.16 -5.04
N LEU A 183 -27.47 38.97 -5.89
CA LEU A 183 -26.04 38.84 -6.16
C LEU A 183 -25.17 39.22 -4.95
N ARG A 184 -25.58 40.20 -4.14
CA ARG A 184 -24.93 40.49 -2.85
C ARG A 184 -24.99 39.31 -1.89
N GLY A 185 -26.14 38.63 -1.82
CA GLY A 185 -26.27 37.43 -1.01
C GLY A 185 -25.42 36.27 -1.54
N LEU A 186 -25.32 36.08 -2.86
CA LEU A 186 -24.41 35.08 -3.45
C LEU A 186 -22.95 35.36 -3.12
N LEU A 187 -22.50 36.61 -3.28
CA LEU A 187 -21.15 37.03 -2.91
C LEU A 187 -20.84 36.69 -1.44
N ALA A 188 -21.79 36.96 -0.53
CA ALA A 188 -21.63 36.61 0.89
C ALA A 188 -21.61 35.10 1.13
N TYR A 189 -22.54 34.36 0.51
CA TYR A 189 -22.68 32.92 0.64
C TYR A 189 -21.40 32.15 0.23
N TYR A 190 -20.80 32.51 -0.91
CA TYR A 190 -19.57 31.85 -1.36
C TYR A 190 -18.33 32.26 -0.55
N THR A 191 -18.37 33.39 0.16
CA THR A 191 -17.38 33.75 1.19
C THR A 191 -17.66 33.12 2.56
N LYS A 192 -18.64 32.21 2.67
CA LYS A 192 -19.09 31.56 3.91
C LYS A 192 -19.60 32.51 4.98
N ASP A 193 -20.14 33.66 4.58
CA ASP A 193 -20.84 34.56 5.48
C ASP A 193 -22.35 34.39 5.37
N ASP A 194 -22.84 33.34 6.04
CA ASP A 194 -24.25 32.97 6.02
C ASP A 194 -25.12 34.09 6.61
N SER A 195 -24.63 34.83 7.61
CA SER A 195 -25.37 35.93 8.24
C SER A 195 -25.71 37.03 7.24
N ARG A 196 -24.73 37.50 6.47
CA ARG A 196 -24.91 38.51 5.43
C ARG A 196 -25.68 37.96 4.24
N ALA A 197 -25.51 36.68 3.89
CA ALA A 197 -26.30 36.05 2.85
C ALA A 197 -27.80 36.07 3.20
N LEU A 198 -28.15 35.70 4.43
CA LEU A 198 -29.52 35.71 4.94
C LEU A 198 -30.12 37.11 5.02
N GLU A 199 -29.36 38.09 5.51
CA GLU A 199 -29.81 39.48 5.60
C GLU A 199 -30.26 40.02 4.22
N ASN A 200 -29.57 39.60 3.16
CA ASN A 200 -29.94 39.93 1.79
C ASN A 200 -31.13 39.09 1.31
N TRP A 201 -31.07 37.76 1.39
CA TRP A 201 -32.07 36.87 0.79
C TRP A 201 -33.44 36.86 1.51
N GLN A 202 -33.52 37.28 2.77
CA GLN A 202 -34.79 37.47 3.47
C GLN A 202 -35.64 38.60 2.87
N ARG A 203 -35.02 39.54 2.13
CA ARG A 203 -35.69 40.69 1.51
C ARG A 203 -36.27 40.41 0.12
N LEU A 204 -36.07 39.20 -0.42
CA LEU A 204 -36.53 38.83 -1.76
C LEU A 204 -38.01 38.44 -1.76
N ASP A 205 -38.77 38.92 -2.73
CA ASP A 205 -40.20 38.63 -2.88
C ASP A 205 -40.40 37.19 -3.36
N ALA A 206 -41.20 36.41 -2.61
CA ALA A 206 -41.49 35.01 -2.89
C ALA A 206 -42.10 34.74 -4.28
N THR A 207 -42.74 35.75 -4.88
CA THR A 207 -43.38 35.64 -6.21
C THR A 207 -42.40 35.81 -7.37
N ARG A 208 -41.19 36.31 -7.12
CA ARG A 208 -40.22 36.67 -8.16
C ARG A 208 -39.17 35.59 -8.42
N LEU A 209 -38.45 35.75 -9.53
CA LEU A 209 -37.42 34.79 -9.93
C LEU A 209 -36.21 34.76 -8.97
N PRO A 210 -35.64 35.90 -8.50
CA PRO A 210 -34.49 35.88 -7.60
C PRO A 210 -34.71 35.04 -6.34
N HIS A 211 -35.87 35.17 -5.69
CA HIS A 211 -36.22 34.36 -4.53
C HIS A 211 -36.18 32.86 -4.85
N ARG A 212 -36.84 32.44 -5.94
CA ARG A 212 -36.90 31.02 -6.36
C ARG A 212 -35.53 30.44 -6.68
N LEU A 213 -34.62 31.25 -7.23
CA LEU A 213 -33.24 30.83 -7.52
C LEU A 213 -32.41 30.65 -6.23
N THR A 214 -32.61 31.50 -5.22
CA THR A 214 -31.90 31.38 -3.93
C THR A 214 -32.47 30.31 -3.00
N ALA A 215 -33.73 29.91 -3.18
CA ALA A 215 -34.42 29.05 -2.23
C ALA A 215 -33.67 27.75 -1.85
N PRO A 216 -32.99 27.03 -2.78
CA PRO A 216 -32.19 25.86 -2.41
C PRO A 216 -30.98 26.21 -1.53
N MET A 217 -30.24 27.27 -1.88
CA MET A 217 -29.07 27.74 -1.11
C MET A 217 -29.49 28.26 0.26
N ARG A 218 -30.55 29.08 0.33
CA ARG A 218 -31.12 29.57 1.59
C ARG A 218 -31.58 28.43 2.48
N ALA A 219 -32.23 27.40 1.94
CA ALA A 219 -32.63 26.22 2.70
C ALA A 219 -31.45 25.48 3.35
N GLY A 220 -30.25 25.61 2.80
CA GLY A 220 -29.02 25.06 3.37
C GLY A 220 -28.52 25.80 4.61
N ILE A 221 -28.83 27.10 4.73
CA ILE A 221 -28.28 27.99 5.78
C ILE A 221 -29.34 28.61 6.71
N ASP A 222 -30.63 28.48 6.39
CA ASP A 222 -31.78 28.94 7.18
C ASP A 222 -32.72 27.76 7.47
N PRO A 223 -32.49 27.03 8.58
CA PRO A 223 -33.36 25.93 8.98
C PRO A 223 -34.81 26.38 9.20
N GLY A 224 -35.04 27.60 9.71
CA GLY A 224 -36.38 28.14 9.93
C GLY A 224 -37.16 28.27 8.62
N PHE A 225 -36.51 28.79 7.58
CA PHE A 225 -37.08 28.86 6.24
C PHE A 225 -37.41 27.48 5.67
N LEU A 226 -36.54 26.48 5.85
CA LEU A 226 -36.78 25.13 5.34
C LEU A 226 -37.98 24.47 6.04
N HIS A 227 -38.05 24.52 7.37
CA HIS A 227 -39.15 23.90 8.13
C HIS A 227 -40.50 24.58 7.90
N ALA A 228 -40.50 25.86 7.50
CA ALA A 228 -41.71 26.56 7.11
C ALA A 228 -42.30 26.10 5.76
N GLN A 229 -41.56 25.31 4.96
CA GLN A 229 -42.05 24.78 3.68
C GLN A 229 -42.77 23.42 3.86
N PRO A 230 -43.74 23.09 2.98
CA PRO A 230 -44.33 21.75 2.93
C PRO A 230 -43.28 20.66 2.65
N ASP A 231 -43.46 19.45 3.17
CA ASP A 231 -42.48 18.35 3.08
C ASP A 231 -42.01 18.04 1.64
N ALA A 232 -42.93 18.03 0.68
CA ALA A 232 -42.60 17.82 -0.73
C ALA A 232 -41.66 18.92 -1.28
N VAL A 233 -41.84 20.17 -0.82
CA VAL A 233 -41.00 21.30 -1.21
C VAL A 233 -39.64 21.20 -0.50
N GLN A 234 -39.61 20.78 0.77
CA GLN A 234 -38.35 20.55 1.49
C GLN A 234 -37.45 19.54 0.77
N GLN A 235 -38.02 18.40 0.35
CA GLN A 235 -37.30 17.39 -0.42
C GLN A 235 -36.79 17.94 -1.76
N THR A 236 -37.61 18.73 -2.46
CA THR A 236 -37.23 19.36 -3.72
C THR A 236 -36.08 20.36 -3.54
N LEU A 237 -36.11 21.17 -2.49
CA LEU A 237 -35.06 22.15 -2.19
C LEU A 237 -33.74 21.46 -1.80
N ARG A 238 -33.78 20.42 -0.98
CA ARG A 238 -32.60 19.61 -0.63
C ARG A 238 -31.99 18.94 -1.86
N GLY A 239 -32.81 18.34 -2.71
CA GLY A 239 -32.34 17.72 -3.96
C GLY A 239 -31.66 18.72 -4.90
N LYS A 240 -32.25 19.92 -5.07
CA LYS A 240 -31.65 20.99 -5.87
C LYS A 240 -30.35 21.52 -5.27
N LEU A 241 -30.26 21.66 -3.94
CA LEU A 241 -29.04 22.08 -3.26
C LEU A 241 -27.92 21.05 -3.46
N MET A 242 -28.23 19.75 -3.31
CA MET A 242 -27.27 18.67 -3.57
C MET A 242 -26.79 18.66 -5.02
N GLN A 243 -27.68 18.90 -5.99
CA GLN A 243 -27.31 19.03 -7.39
C GLN A 243 -26.38 20.23 -7.63
N GLN A 244 -26.68 21.39 -7.03
CA GLN A 244 -25.86 22.60 -7.13
C GLN A 244 -24.48 22.46 -6.45
N GLN A 245 -24.35 21.60 -5.44
CA GLN A 245 -23.11 21.30 -4.75
C GLN A 245 -22.31 20.14 -5.39
N GLY A 246 -22.78 19.57 -6.50
CA GLY A 246 -22.14 18.40 -7.14
C GLY A 246 -22.26 17.09 -6.34
N ALA A 247 -23.09 17.06 -5.30
CA ALA A 247 -23.21 15.93 -4.37
C ALA A 247 -24.06 14.76 -4.90
N SER A 248 -24.59 14.84 -6.13
CA SER A 248 -25.51 13.82 -6.66
C SER A 248 -24.87 12.45 -6.92
N PHE A 249 -23.54 12.36 -7.04
CA PHE A 249 -22.82 11.09 -7.27
C PHE A 249 -21.98 10.63 -6.07
N ALA A 250 -21.82 11.45 -5.02
CA ALA A 250 -21.05 11.09 -3.84
C ALA A 250 -21.60 9.84 -3.09
N PRO A 251 -22.93 9.66 -2.93
CA PRO A 251 -23.48 8.42 -2.39
C PRO A 251 -23.16 7.20 -3.27
N ALA A 252 -23.22 7.36 -4.59
CA ALA A 252 -22.91 6.29 -5.53
C ALA A 252 -21.43 5.87 -5.46
N LEU A 253 -20.51 6.83 -5.31
CA LEU A 253 -19.09 6.56 -5.07
C LEU A 253 -18.85 5.92 -3.70
N GLY A 254 -19.61 6.33 -2.67
CA GLY A 254 -19.57 5.70 -1.35
C GLY A 254 -19.95 4.22 -1.41
N GLU A 255 -21.09 3.90 -2.04
CA GLU A 255 -21.51 2.51 -2.25
C GLU A 255 -20.49 1.71 -3.07
N LEU A 256 -19.94 2.29 -4.14
CA LEU A 256 -18.91 1.65 -4.96
C LEU A 256 -17.64 1.36 -4.17
N ARG A 257 -17.22 2.26 -3.28
CA ARG A 257 -16.07 2.05 -2.40
C ARG A 257 -16.29 0.84 -1.50
N GLU A 258 -17.45 0.74 -0.85
CA GLU A 258 -17.78 -0.42 0.00
C GLU A 258 -17.81 -1.71 -0.83
N MET A 259 -18.40 -1.70 -2.02
CA MET A 259 -18.42 -2.89 -2.90
C MET A 259 -17.02 -3.33 -3.35
N LEU A 260 -16.12 -2.40 -3.66
CA LEU A 260 -14.74 -2.70 -4.03
C LEU A 260 -13.93 -3.22 -2.83
N TYR A 261 -14.21 -2.70 -1.63
CA TYR A 261 -13.60 -3.17 -0.38
C TYR A 261 -14.07 -4.59 -0.02
N ASP A 262 -15.36 -4.88 -0.19
CA ASP A 262 -15.96 -6.21 0.03
C ASP A 262 -15.65 -7.21 -1.10
N GLU A 263 -14.77 -6.87 -2.04
CA GLU A 263 -14.36 -7.72 -3.18
C GLU A 263 -15.52 -8.08 -4.15
N ARG A 264 -16.58 -7.27 -4.18
CA ARG A 264 -17.80 -7.49 -4.98
C ARG A 264 -17.72 -6.79 -6.34
N LEU A 265 -16.83 -7.25 -7.20
CA LEU A 265 -16.54 -6.64 -8.51
C LEU A 265 -17.72 -6.61 -9.48
N ALA A 266 -18.43 -7.73 -9.70
CA ALA A 266 -19.54 -7.75 -10.66
C ALA A 266 -20.71 -6.80 -10.28
N PRO A 267 -21.14 -6.69 -9.01
CA PRO A 267 -22.02 -5.61 -8.55
C PRO A 267 -21.43 -4.21 -8.74
N ALA A 268 -20.14 -4.02 -8.44
CA ALA A 268 -19.47 -2.73 -8.58
C ALA A 268 -19.46 -2.25 -10.04
N PHE A 269 -19.16 -3.12 -11.01
CA PHE A 269 -19.22 -2.79 -12.44
C PHE A 269 -20.62 -2.36 -12.87
N ARG A 270 -21.67 -3.10 -12.47
CA ARG A 270 -23.07 -2.73 -12.77
C ARG A 270 -23.44 -1.37 -12.20
N LYS A 271 -22.98 -1.03 -11.00
CA LYS A 271 -23.23 0.29 -10.41
C LYS A 271 -22.44 1.39 -11.15
N ALA A 272 -21.21 1.09 -11.57
CA ALA A 272 -20.36 2.02 -12.29
C ALA A 272 -20.89 2.36 -13.71
N GLU A 273 -21.62 1.47 -14.37
CA GLU A 273 -22.33 1.75 -15.65
C GLU A 273 -23.22 3.01 -15.59
N ALA A 274 -23.83 3.29 -14.43
CA ALA A 274 -24.65 4.48 -14.23
C ALA A 274 -23.83 5.76 -13.92
N VAL A 275 -22.63 5.60 -13.37
CA VAL A 275 -21.77 6.71 -12.90
C VAL A 275 -20.85 7.22 -14.01
N VAL A 276 -20.32 6.32 -14.85
CA VAL A 276 -19.33 6.65 -15.89
C VAL A 276 -19.82 7.70 -16.90
N PRO A 277 -21.06 7.67 -17.42
CA PRO A 277 -21.55 8.70 -18.34
C PRO A 277 -21.59 10.11 -17.70
N ILE A 278 -21.88 10.18 -16.40
CA ILE A 278 -21.90 11.44 -15.64
C ILE A 278 -20.48 11.97 -15.50
N LEU A 279 -19.52 11.11 -15.10
CA LEU A 279 -18.11 11.49 -15.00
C LEU A 279 -17.55 11.93 -16.36
N LYS A 280 -17.86 11.21 -17.44
CA LYS A 280 -17.45 11.58 -18.81
C LYS A 280 -17.94 12.97 -19.21
N ARG A 281 -19.16 13.36 -18.80
CA ARG A 281 -19.78 14.65 -19.17
C ARG A 281 -19.34 15.80 -18.29
N GLU A 282 -19.27 15.60 -16.99
CA GLU A 282 -19.13 16.68 -16.00
C GLU A 282 -17.74 16.76 -15.38
N PHE A 283 -17.01 15.63 -15.30
CA PHE A 283 -15.71 15.54 -14.63
C PHE A 283 -14.73 14.61 -15.40
N PRO A 284 -14.42 14.91 -16.68
CA PRO A 284 -13.62 14.01 -17.52
C PRO A 284 -12.24 13.70 -16.92
N ASP A 285 -11.64 14.64 -16.20
CA ASP A 285 -10.32 14.47 -15.54
C ASP A 285 -10.32 13.43 -14.41
N LEU A 286 -11.48 13.13 -13.82
CA LEU A 286 -11.62 12.14 -12.75
C LEU A 286 -11.81 10.71 -13.28
N LEU A 287 -12.20 10.56 -14.55
CA LEU A 287 -12.51 9.25 -15.12
C LEU A 287 -11.30 8.29 -15.10
N PRO A 288 -10.06 8.70 -15.49
CA PRO A 288 -8.90 7.79 -15.42
C PRO A 288 -8.61 7.33 -13.99
N ARG A 289 -8.75 8.23 -13.01
CA ARG A 289 -8.55 7.90 -11.60
C ARG A 289 -9.60 6.92 -11.10
N PHE A 290 -10.85 7.12 -11.50
CA PHE A 290 -11.96 6.22 -11.17
C PHE A 290 -11.78 4.84 -11.79
N ALA A 291 -11.37 4.77 -13.07
CA ALA A 291 -11.04 3.51 -13.74
C ALA A 291 -9.87 2.80 -13.04
N HIS A 292 -8.86 3.54 -12.57
CA HIS A 292 -7.71 2.97 -11.85
C HIS A 292 -8.09 2.26 -10.54
N CYS A 293 -9.19 2.64 -9.89
CA CYS A 293 -9.71 1.90 -8.73
C CYS A 293 -10.14 0.47 -9.11
N PHE A 294 -10.84 0.33 -10.24
CA PHE A 294 -11.24 -0.99 -10.75
C PHE A 294 -10.04 -1.80 -11.24
N TRP A 295 -9.03 -1.13 -11.83
CA TRP A 295 -7.78 -1.76 -12.25
C TRP A 295 -7.10 -2.52 -11.09
N TRP A 296 -6.91 -1.86 -9.95
CA TRP A 296 -6.30 -2.51 -8.78
C TRP A 296 -7.19 -3.57 -8.16
N ALA A 297 -8.50 -3.33 -8.10
CA ALA A 297 -9.44 -4.34 -7.60
C ALA A 297 -9.39 -5.64 -8.44
N ILE A 298 -9.24 -5.53 -9.77
CA ILE A 298 -9.04 -6.71 -10.64
C ILE A 298 -7.73 -7.45 -10.30
N ILE A 299 -6.64 -6.72 -10.05
CA ILE A 299 -5.34 -7.31 -9.71
C ILE A 299 -5.39 -8.05 -8.38
N ASP A 300 -6.07 -7.47 -7.39
CA ASP A 300 -6.08 -7.98 -6.03
C ASP A 300 -7.05 -9.17 -5.87
N HIS A 301 -8.25 -9.11 -6.48
CA HIS A 301 -9.30 -10.13 -6.29
C HIS A 301 -10.21 -10.38 -7.50
N GLY A 302 -9.91 -9.85 -8.69
CA GLY A 302 -10.73 -10.06 -9.90
C GLY A 302 -10.61 -11.44 -10.53
N GLU A 303 -11.54 -11.74 -11.44
CA GLU A 303 -11.56 -12.90 -12.32
C GLU A 303 -11.21 -12.51 -13.77
N PRO A 304 -10.82 -13.45 -14.65
CA PRO A 304 -10.53 -13.14 -16.06
C PRO A 304 -11.67 -12.38 -16.77
N ALA A 305 -12.93 -12.71 -16.47
CA ALA A 305 -14.10 -12.04 -17.04
C ALA A 305 -14.24 -10.56 -16.62
N ASP A 306 -13.59 -10.13 -15.54
CA ASP A 306 -13.61 -8.73 -15.09
C ASP A 306 -12.76 -7.82 -15.98
N ILE A 307 -11.77 -8.38 -16.70
CA ILE A 307 -11.01 -7.64 -17.71
C ILE A 307 -11.94 -7.22 -18.86
N ASP A 308 -12.80 -8.12 -19.33
CA ASP A 308 -13.81 -7.82 -20.36
C ASP A 308 -14.88 -6.83 -19.86
N ARG A 309 -15.20 -6.85 -18.55
CA ARG A 309 -16.08 -5.85 -17.94
C ARG A 309 -15.42 -4.48 -17.87
N TYR A 310 -14.13 -4.44 -17.53
CA TYR A 310 -13.32 -3.23 -17.52
C TYR A 310 -13.30 -2.56 -18.90
N LEU A 311 -12.91 -3.30 -19.94
CA LEU A 311 -12.80 -2.79 -21.31
C LEU A 311 -14.13 -2.33 -21.93
N ARG A 312 -15.27 -2.88 -21.47
CA ARG A 312 -16.59 -2.41 -21.91
C ARG A 312 -16.99 -1.08 -21.30
N LEU A 313 -16.51 -0.79 -20.09
CA LEU A 313 -16.93 0.37 -19.32
C LEU A 313 -15.92 1.52 -19.39
N PHE A 314 -14.63 1.18 -19.45
CA PHE A 314 -13.50 2.10 -19.48
C PHE A 314 -12.68 1.88 -20.75
N ASP A 315 -12.01 2.94 -21.19
CA ASP A 315 -11.04 2.85 -22.27
C ASP A 315 -9.74 2.21 -21.75
N ALA A 316 -9.02 1.49 -22.62
CA ALA A 316 -7.72 0.93 -22.25
C ALA A 316 -6.74 2.06 -21.90
N PRO A 317 -5.91 1.92 -20.84
CA PRO A 317 -4.92 2.93 -20.51
C PRO A 317 -3.93 3.15 -21.65
N ALA A 318 -3.49 4.39 -21.82
CA ALA A 318 -2.55 4.75 -22.87
C ALA A 318 -1.19 4.00 -22.74
N ASP A 319 -0.80 3.61 -21.53
CA ASP A 319 0.44 2.89 -21.24
C ASP A 319 0.30 1.35 -21.28
N ASP A 320 -0.93 0.83 -21.42
CA ASP A 320 -1.22 -0.61 -21.55
C ASP A 320 -2.44 -0.85 -22.47
N PRO A 321 -2.32 -0.54 -23.78
CA PRO A 321 -3.45 -0.57 -24.71
C PRO A 321 -4.05 -1.97 -24.90
N ASP A 322 -3.23 -3.01 -24.77
CA ASP A 322 -3.64 -4.41 -24.89
C ASP A 322 -3.95 -5.06 -23.53
N ILE A 323 -3.90 -4.32 -22.42
CA ILE A 323 -4.22 -4.78 -21.05
C ILE A 323 -3.29 -5.93 -20.56
N GLN A 324 -2.14 -6.10 -21.22
CA GLN A 324 -1.20 -7.20 -20.94
C GLN A 324 -0.53 -7.02 -19.59
N ARG A 325 -0.29 -5.77 -19.15
CA ARG A 325 0.26 -5.50 -17.82
C ARG A 325 -0.77 -5.79 -16.73
N LEU A 326 -2.04 -5.42 -16.93
CA LEU A 326 -3.11 -5.80 -16.00
C LEU A 326 -3.20 -7.32 -15.85
N GLU A 327 -3.24 -8.03 -16.99
CA GLU A 327 -3.35 -9.47 -17.03
C GLU A 327 -2.17 -10.13 -16.32
N ALA A 328 -0.94 -9.69 -16.61
CA ALA A 328 0.26 -10.24 -15.97
C ALA A 328 0.26 -10.06 -14.45
N LEU A 329 -0.11 -8.87 -13.96
CA LEU A 329 -0.20 -8.58 -12.53
C LEU A 329 -1.29 -9.40 -11.83
N ALA A 330 -2.46 -9.55 -12.45
CA ALA A 330 -3.54 -10.38 -11.91
C ALA A 330 -3.14 -11.86 -11.84
N LEU A 331 -2.45 -12.38 -12.86
CA LEU A 331 -1.94 -13.75 -12.89
C LEU A 331 -0.85 -13.98 -11.82
N GLU A 332 0.03 -13.00 -11.57
CA GLU A 332 1.00 -13.05 -10.47
C GLU A 332 0.32 -13.16 -9.10
N THR A 333 -0.70 -12.34 -8.83
CA THR A 333 -1.44 -12.39 -7.56
C THR A 333 -2.06 -13.76 -7.34
N ARG A 334 -2.59 -14.38 -8.39
CA ARG A 334 -3.15 -15.74 -8.38
C ARG A 334 -2.08 -16.84 -8.36
N GLY A 335 -0.80 -16.48 -8.44
CA GLY A 335 0.33 -17.41 -8.53
C GLY A 335 0.33 -18.30 -9.77
N MET A 336 -0.29 -17.85 -10.86
CA MET A 336 -0.23 -18.50 -12.18
C MET A 336 1.04 -18.05 -12.90
N TRP A 337 2.18 -18.47 -12.37
CA TRP A 337 3.48 -17.91 -12.76
C TRP A 337 3.89 -18.16 -14.23
N PRO A 338 3.65 -19.35 -14.84
CA PRO A 338 3.94 -19.56 -16.25
C PRO A 338 3.14 -18.64 -17.18
N GLU A 339 1.85 -18.48 -16.90
CA GLU A 339 0.94 -17.61 -17.64
C GLU A 339 1.31 -16.14 -17.43
N ALA A 340 1.63 -15.74 -16.20
CA ALA A 340 2.13 -14.40 -15.89
C ALA A 340 3.41 -14.09 -16.67
N HIS A 341 4.36 -15.04 -16.76
CA HIS A 341 5.57 -14.88 -17.56
C HIS A 341 5.27 -14.72 -19.06
N LYS A 342 4.25 -15.41 -19.57
CA LYS A 342 3.80 -15.25 -20.96
C LYS A 342 3.20 -13.86 -21.19
N ALA A 343 2.32 -13.41 -20.30
CA ALA A 343 1.71 -12.08 -20.38
C ALA A 343 2.77 -10.96 -20.27
N TRP A 344 3.73 -11.08 -19.35
CA TRP A 344 4.84 -10.13 -19.25
C TRP A 344 5.72 -10.07 -20.50
N LYS A 345 5.98 -11.22 -21.14
CA LYS A 345 6.69 -11.23 -22.42
C LYS A 345 5.93 -10.50 -23.52
N SER A 346 4.63 -10.77 -23.65
CA SER A 346 3.80 -10.04 -24.60
C SER A 346 3.87 -8.53 -24.33
N PHE A 347 3.81 -8.12 -23.06
CA PHE A 347 3.92 -6.70 -22.68
C PHE A 347 5.28 -6.10 -23.02
N ILE A 348 6.38 -6.83 -22.81
CA ILE A 348 7.72 -6.41 -23.24
C ILE A 348 7.77 -6.19 -24.76
N ASP A 349 7.21 -7.13 -25.54
CA ASP A 349 7.17 -7.03 -27.00
C ASP A 349 6.32 -5.83 -27.46
N GLY A 350 5.20 -5.57 -26.79
CA GLY A 350 4.35 -4.40 -27.01
C GLY A 350 5.07 -3.09 -26.70
N VAL A 351 5.78 -3.01 -25.57
CA VAL A 351 6.60 -1.85 -25.19
C VAL A 351 7.71 -1.59 -26.22
N ALA A 352 8.34 -2.65 -26.75
CA ALA A 352 9.36 -2.53 -27.79
C ALA A 352 8.80 -2.04 -29.13
N GLY A 353 7.57 -2.43 -29.48
CA GLY A 353 6.88 -2.03 -30.72
C GLY A 353 6.24 -0.64 -30.68
N ALA A 354 5.99 -0.08 -29.49
CA ALA A 354 5.21 1.14 -29.29
C ALA A 354 6.06 2.40 -29.04
N ALA A 355 6.91 2.77 -30.01
CA ALA A 355 7.84 3.90 -29.90
C ALA A 355 7.17 5.27 -29.63
N GLY A 356 5.88 5.43 -29.97
CA GLY A 356 5.10 6.64 -29.68
C GLY A 356 4.69 6.80 -28.21
N ILE A 357 4.52 5.69 -27.48
CA ILE A 357 4.16 5.68 -26.05
C ILE A 357 5.43 5.63 -25.21
N TRP A 358 6.42 4.84 -25.65
CA TRP A 358 7.67 4.60 -24.94
C TRP A 358 8.87 5.05 -25.81
N PRO A 359 9.23 6.34 -25.79
CA PRO A 359 10.31 6.84 -26.62
C PRO A 359 11.70 6.53 -26.03
N GLY A 360 12.64 6.15 -26.91
CA GLY A 360 14.08 6.10 -26.62
C GLY A 360 14.45 5.26 -25.40
N GLU A 361 15.20 5.85 -24.46
CA GLU A 361 15.72 5.18 -23.27
C GLU A 361 14.62 4.71 -22.30
N SER A 362 13.47 5.38 -22.26
CA SER A 362 12.34 5.01 -21.41
C SER A 362 11.80 3.63 -21.75
N CYS A 363 11.79 3.26 -23.03
CA CYS A 363 11.40 1.93 -23.50
C CYS A 363 12.31 0.84 -22.89
N GLN A 364 13.63 1.04 -22.99
CA GLN A 364 14.62 0.10 -22.46
C GLN A 364 14.50 -0.04 -20.93
N ARG A 365 14.28 1.08 -20.22
CA ARG A 365 14.10 1.09 -18.76
C ARG A 365 12.85 0.37 -18.30
N VAL A 366 11.72 0.53 -19.00
CA VAL A 366 10.47 -0.19 -18.71
C VAL A 366 10.63 -1.68 -18.96
N GLN A 367 11.22 -2.07 -20.10
CA GLN A 367 11.51 -3.47 -20.36
C GLN A 367 12.43 -4.07 -19.29
N ALA A 368 13.48 -3.35 -18.87
CA ALA A 368 14.37 -3.79 -17.80
C ALA A 368 13.63 -4.01 -16.47
N LEU A 369 12.71 -3.10 -16.09
CA LEU A 369 11.86 -3.26 -14.90
C LEU A 369 11.02 -4.54 -14.96
N ILE A 370 10.41 -4.82 -16.11
CA ILE A 370 9.58 -6.01 -16.29
C ILE A 370 10.44 -7.27 -16.24
N TRP A 371 11.62 -7.27 -16.88
CA TRP A 371 12.57 -8.37 -16.78
C TRP A 371 13.02 -8.63 -15.34
N THR A 372 13.31 -7.59 -14.56
CA THR A 372 13.63 -7.73 -13.12
C THR A 372 12.47 -8.34 -12.35
N ARG A 373 11.23 -7.90 -12.60
CA ARG A 373 10.04 -8.49 -11.98
C ARG A 373 9.85 -9.97 -12.33
N MET A 374 10.03 -10.33 -13.60
CA MET A 374 10.01 -11.73 -14.04
C MET A 374 11.14 -12.55 -13.38
N ALA A 375 12.28 -11.95 -13.06
CA ALA A 375 13.33 -12.64 -12.32
C ALA A 375 12.91 -12.98 -10.89
N GLU A 376 12.26 -12.05 -10.19
CA GLU A 376 11.70 -12.28 -8.84
C GLU A 376 10.68 -13.42 -8.86
N ASN A 377 9.80 -13.45 -9.87
CA ASN A 377 8.82 -14.50 -10.06
C ASN A 377 9.46 -15.88 -10.36
N ALA A 378 10.67 -15.90 -10.93
CA ALA A 378 11.38 -17.14 -11.23
C ALA A 378 12.19 -17.70 -10.06
N LEU A 379 12.34 -16.95 -8.95
CA LEU A 379 13.09 -17.41 -7.77
C LEU A 379 12.31 -18.48 -6.97
N PRO A 380 13.00 -19.39 -6.27
CA PRO A 380 12.36 -20.42 -5.43
C PRO A 380 11.53 -19.86 -4.28
N ASN A 381 11.95 -18.73 -3.71
CA ASN A 381 11.31 -18.09 -2.55
C ASN A 381 10.32 -16.99 -2.96
N ARG A 382 9.76 -17.05 -4.17
CA ARG A 382 8.81 -16.05 -4.69
C ARG A 382 7.60 -15.92 -3.76
N LYS A 383 7.22 -14.68 -3.47
CA LYS A 383 6.06 -14.36 -2.63
C LYS A 383 4.90 -13.91 -3.50
N ARG A 384 3.71 -14.41 -3.20
CA ARG A 384 2.47 -13.85 -3.74
C ARG A 384 2.22 -12.48 -3.14
N ARG A 385 1.65 -11.59 -3.94
CA ARG A 385 1.21 -10.26 -3.51
C ARG A 385 -0.01 -10.33 -2.58
N SER A 386 -0.97 -11.22 -2.89
CA SER A 386 -2.17 -11.47 -2.08
C SER A 386 -2.60 -12.94 -2.21
N ARG A 387 -3.48 -13.41 -1.31
CA ARG A 387 -4.17 -14.70 -1.47
C ARG A 387 -5.49 -14.47 -2.19
N SER A 388 -5.76 -15.30 -3.19
CA SER A 388 -7.04 -15.27 -3.89
C SER A 388 -8.15 -15.76 -2.96
N GLY A 389 -9.30 -15.09 -2.94
CA GLY A 389 -10.50 -15.57 -2.24
C GLY A 389 -11.05 -16.88 -2.80
N ASN A 390 -10.70 -17.24 -4.04
CA ASN A 390 -11.04 -18.53 -4.64
C ASN A 390 -10.00 -19.62 -4.26
N PRO A 391 -10.40 -20.67 -3.50
CA PRO A 391 -9.50 -21.72 -3.01
C PRO A 391 -8.82 -22.53 -4.11
N LEU A 392 -9.40 -22.57 -5.32
CA LEU A 392 -8.86 -23.31 -6.46
C LEU A 392 -7.48 -22.80 -6.87
N PHE A 393 -7.25 -21.48 -6.83
CA PHE A 393 -5.96 -20.88 -7.18
C PHE A 393 -4.87 -21.14 -6.13
N ASP A 394 -5.26 -21.48 -4.89
CA ASP A 394 -4.32 -21.88 -3.85
C ASP A 394 -3.79 -23.31 -4.07
N LEU A 395 -4.55 -24.17 -4.75
CA LEU A 395 -4.10 -25.51 -5.14
C LEU A 395 -3.02 -25.44 -6.23
N PHE A 396 -3.14 -24.50 -7.18
CA PHE A 396 -2.16 -24.31 -8.26
C PHE A 396 -0.91 -23.53 -7.82
N ALA A 397 -0.98 -22.84 -6.67
CA ALA A 397 0.13 -22.08 -6.06
C ALA A 397 1.39 -22.90 -5.84
N SER A 398 1.18 -24.11 -5.32
CA SER A 398 2.18 -24.95 -4.68
C SER A 398 2.92 -25.84 -5.67
N GLN A 399 2.50 -25.87 -6.94
CA GLN A 399 2.94 -26.85 -7.94
C GLN A 399 3.73 -26.25 -9.11
N THR A 400 4.42 -25.13 -8.93
CA THR A 400 5.10 -24.50 -10.06
C THR A 400 6.60 -24.80 -10.07
N GLY A 401 7.00 -25.68 -10.99
CA GLY A 401 8.39 -25.99 -11.31
C GLY A 401 9.19 -24.78 -11.81
N PRO A 402 10.44 -24.98 -12.25
CA PRO A 402 11.29 -23.89 -12.71
C PRO A 402 10.66 -23.15 -13.91
N LEU A 403 10.58 -21.82 -13.82
CA LEU A 403 9.99 -20.98 -14.86
C LEU A 403 10.98 -20.74 -16.00
N LYS A 404 10.43 -20.56 -17.20
CA LYS A 404 11.19 -20.15 -18.40
C LYS A 404 10.67 -18.79 -18.87
N PRO A 405 11.53 -17.78 -19.07
CA PRO A 405 12.98 -17.77 -18.85
C PRO A 405 13.32 -17.84 -17.36
N SER A 406 14.53 -18.32 -17.04
CA SER A 406 14.99 -18.42 -15.66
C SER A 406 15.29 -17.03 -15.07
N ALA A 407 15.39 -16.94 -13.74
CA ALA A 407 15.76 -15.70 -13.06
C ALA A 407 17.08 -15.11 -13.60
N GLU A 408 18.06 -15.97 -13.88
CA GLU A 408 19.34 -15.57 -14.48
C GLU A 408 19.15 -14.90 -15.85
N GLN A 409 18.39 -15.54 -16.75
CA GLN A 409 18.15 -15.03 -18.10
C GLN A 409 17.38 -13.70 -18.08
N CYS A 410 16.40 -13.58 -17.19
CA CYS A 410 15.65 -12.36 -16.98
C CYS A 410 16.59 -11.20 -16.56
N LEU A 411 17.45 -11.41 -15.56
CA LEU A 411 18.37 -10.38 -15.08
C LEU A 411 19.46 -10.03 -16.10
N GLU A 412 19.97 -11.01 -16.85
CA GLU A 412 20.89 -10.75 -17.96
C GLU A 412 20.27 -9.86 -19.04
N ASN A 413 18.97 -10.03 -19.35
CA ASN A 413 18.25 -9.16 -20.27
C ASN A 413 18.02 -7.77 -19.67
N ALA A 414 17.65 -7.69 -18.39
CA ALA A 414 17.50 -6.41 -17.69
C ALA A 414 18.79 -5.58 -17.70
N ILE A 415 19.94 -6.20 -17.40
CA ILE A 415 21.26 -5.55 -17.41
C ILE A 415 21.65 -5.05 -18.81
N LYS A 416 21.35 -5.82 -19.87
CA LYS A 416 21.63 -5.38 -21.25
C LYS A 416 20.85 -4.13 -21.63
N LEU A 417 19.61 -4.01 -21.15
CA LEU A 417 18.71 -2.88 -21.45
C LEU A 417 18.98 -1.67 -20.56
N ALA A 418 19.33 -1.88 -19.29
CA ALA A 418 19.60 -0.83 -18.32
C ALA A 418 20.84 -1.18 -17.48
N PRO A 419 22.07 -0.95 -18.00
CA PRO A 419 23.32 -1.30 -17.32
C PRO A 419 23.69 -0.37 -16.15
N ASP A 420 22.92 0.67 -15.91
CA ASP A 420 23.03 1.62 -14.79
C ASP A 420 22.23 1.18 -13.55
N ARG A 421 21.62 -0.02 -13.58
CA ARG A 421 20.79 -0.55 -12.51
C ARG A 421 21.51 -1.51 -11.57
N LEU A 422 21.95 -0.99 -10.43
CA LEU A 422 22.67 -1.74 -9.39
C LEU A 422 21.87 -2.96 -8.88
N ASP A 423 20.56 -2.82 -8.72
CA ASP A 423 19.67 -3.88 -8.20
C ASP A 423 19.72 -5.16 -9.04
N CYS A 424 19.76 -5.02 -10.38
CA CYS A 424 19.81 -6.15 -11.30
C CYS A 424 21.14 -6.92 -11.17
N TYR A 425 22.25 -6.19 -11.08
CA TYR A 425 23.57 -6.78 -10.86
C TYR A 425 23.68 -7.48 -9.50
N ARG A 426 23.17 -6.86 -8.42
CA ARG A 426 23.16 -7.46 -7.07
C ARG A 426 22.36 -8.76 -7.04
N ALA A 427 21.14 -8.75 -7.59
CA ALA A 427 20.29 -9.93 -7.62
C ALA A 427 20.95 -11.09 -8.38
N LEU A 428 21.54 -10.82 -9.56
CA LEU A 428 22.19 -11.87 -10.36
C LEU A 428 23.47 -12.39 -9.70
N PHE A 429 24.22 -11.50 -9.03
CA PHE A 429 25.43 -11.86 -8.29
C PHE A 429 25.11 -12.79 -7.11
N GLU A 430 24.06 -12.50 -6.34
CA GLU A 430 23.62 -13.37 -5.24
C GLU A 430 23.11 -14.73 -5.73
N ILE A 431 22.41 -14.79 -6.87
CA ILE A 431 22.04 -16.07 -7.51
C ILE A 431 23.30 -16.89 -7.83
N TYR A 432 24.32 -16.27 -8.44
CA TYR A 432 25.57 -16.99 -8.75
C TYR A 432 26.35 -17.42 -7.51
N ARG A 433 26.29 -16.67 -6.41
CA ARG A 433 26.89 -17.08 -5.12
C ARG A 433 26.16 -18.27 -4.53
N HIS A 434 24.84 -18.19 -4.42
CA HIS A 434 24.00 -19.25 -3.87
C HIS A 434 24.11 -20.56 -4.67
N ASP A 435 24.15 -20.47 -6.00
CA ASP A 435 24.32 -21.63 -6.89
C ASP A 435 25.77 -22.15 -6.96
N HIS A 436 26.69 -21.62 -6.15
CA HIS A 436 28.12 -21.93 -6.15
C HIS A 436 28.81 -21.75 -7.53
N LYS A 437 28.26 -20.91 -8.41
CA LYS A 437 28.81 -20.57 -9.73
C LYS A 437 29.94 -19.53 -9.59
N ARG A 438 30.96 -19.86 -8.79
CA ARG A 438 32.06 -18.95 -8.38
C ARG A 438 32.71 -18.18 -9.54
N PRO A 439 33.04 -18.78 -10.71
CA PRO A 439 33.64 -18.04 -11.81
C PRO A 439 32.71 -16.98 -12.42
N LYS A 440 31.41 -17.27 -12.53
CA LYS A 440 30.40 -16.34 -13.03
C LYS A 440 30.17 -15.20 -12.04
N ALA A 441 30.05 -15.51 -10.75
CA ALA A 441 29.96 -14.51 -9.68
C ALA A 441 31.14 -13.54 -9.73
N LYS A 442 32.39 -14.04 -9.81
CA LYS A 442 33.59 -13.19 -9.89
C LYS A 442 33.52 -12.23 -11.08
N LYS A 443 33.21 -12.74 -12.27
CA LYS A 443 33.14 -11.94 -13.50
C LYS A 443 32.06 -10.86 -13.41
N LEU A 444 30.87 -11.22 -12.92
CA LEU A 444 29.76 -10.28 -12.79
C LEU A 444 30.03 -9.22 -11.73
N GLY A 445 30.58 -9.60 -10.57
CA GLY A 445 30.96 -8.63 -9.53
C GLY A 445 32.03 -7.65 -10.04
N GLN A 446 32.99 -8.11 -10.84
CA GLN A 446 33.96 -7.20 -11.49
C GLN A 446 33.31 -6.26 -12.51
N GLU A 447 32.29 -6.71 -13.23
CA GLU A 447 31.52 -5.86 -14.13
C GLU A 447 30.69 -4.82 -13.35
N LEU A 448 30.05 -5.24 -12.27
CA LEU A 448 29.34 -4.37 -11.33
C LEU A 448 30.27 -3.28 -10.82
N LEU A 449 31.48 -3.62 -10.34
CA LEU A 449 32.44 -2.64 -9.84
C LEU A 449 33.03 -1.71 -10.92
N LYS A 450 33.00 -2.08 -12.21
CA LYS A 450 33.35 -1.12 -13.27
C LYS A 450 32.32 0.00 -13.40
N ARG A 451 31.06 -0.29 -13.06
CA ARG A 451 29.94 0.66 -13.10
C ARG A 451 29.75 1.39 -11.77
N PHE A 452 29.94 0.67 -10.66
CA PHE A 452 29.79 1.14 -9.29
C PHE A 452 31.06 0.86 -8.48
N PRO A 453 32.13 1.68 -8.66
CA PRO A 453 33.45 1.40 -8.09
C PRO A 453 33.48 1.26 -6.57
N ASP A 454 32.64 2.01 -5.86
CA ASP A 454 32.66 2.13 -4.40
C ASP A 454 31.54 1.31 -3.73
N HIS A 455 31.00 0.29 -4.42
CA HIS A 455 29.96 -0.56 -3.83
C HIS A 455 30.55 -1.57 -2.83
N ALA A 456 30.59 -1.16 -1.55
CA ALA A 456 31.23 -1.89 -0.45
C ALA A 456 30.77 -3.35 -0.32
N GLU A 457 29.47 -3.63 -0.43
CA GLU A 457 28.95 -5.01 -0.30
C GLU A 457 29.50 -5.95 -1.38
N THR A 458 29.66 -5.47 -2.62
CA THR A 458 30.25 -6.29 -3.70
C THR A 458 31.74 -6.44 -3.55
N LEU A 459 32.44 -5.41 -3.08
CA LEU A 459 33.87 -5.49 -2.76
C LEU A 459 34.10 -6.54 -1.67
N ASP A 460 33.31 -6.51 -0.60
CA ASP A 460 33.33 -7.51 0.48
C ASP A 460 33.09 -8.93 -0.06
N ALA A 461 31.98 -9.15 -0.79
CA ALA A 461 31.64 -10.46 -1.32
C ALA A 461 32.64 -11.00 -2.35
N LEU A 462 33.27 -10.14 -3.16
CA LEU A 462 34.38 -10.55 -4.04
C LEU A 462 35.65 -10.89 -3.27
N GLY A 463 35.90 -10.21 -2.15
CA GLY A 463 36.96 -10.54 -1.21
C GLY A 463 36.82 -11.96 -0.67
N GLU A 464 35.64 -12.29 -0.14
CA GLU A 464 35.28 -13.64 0.33
C GLU A 464 35.43 -14.68 -0.78
N LEU A 465 34.86 -14.41 -1.95
CA LEU A 465 34.94 -15.32 -3.10
C LEU A 465 36.41 -15.58 -3.50
N CYS A 466 37.26 -14.54 -3.47
CA CYS A 466 38.68 -14.69 -3.77
C CYS A 466 39.42 -15.51 -2.71
N LEU A 467 39.06 -15.42 -1.42
CA LEU A 467 39.59 -16.30 -0.38
C LEU A 467 39.23 -17.76 -0.66
N ASP A 468 37.97 -18.04 -0.99
CA ASP A 468 37.49 -19.40 -1.32
C ASP A 468 38.20 -20.01 -2.53
N MET A 469 38.64 -19.16 -3.47
CA MET A 469 39.40 -19.56 -4.65
C MET A 469 40.92 -19.62 -4.41
N GLY A 470 41.41 -19.21 -3.23
CA GLY A 470 42.84 -19.13 -2.91
C GLY A 470 43.58 -17.94 -3.54
N ASP A 471 42.86 -16.95 -4.08
CA ASP A 471 43.40 -15.72 -4.68
C ASP A 471 43.59 -14.65 -3.58
N PHE A 472 44.48 -14.95 -2.63
CA PHE A 472 44.63 -14.17 -1.39
C PHE A 472 45.02 -12.71 -1.60
N LYS A 473 45.84 -12.42 -2.62
CA LYS A 473 46.25 -11.04 -2.92
C LYS A 473 45.07 -10.17 -3.33
N ARG A 474 44.24 -10.67 -4.25
CA ARG A 474 43.04 -9.95 -4.68
C ARG A 474 42.01 -9.85 -3.57
N ALA A 475 41.91 -10.87 -2.71
CA ALA A 475 41.03 -10.80 -1.55
C ALA A 475 41.39 -9.59 -0.66
N GLN A 476 42.69 -9.39 -0.36
CA GLN A 476 43.16 -8.24 0.41
C GLN A 476 42.82 -6.91 -0.27
N GLU A 477 43.13 -6.78 -1.58
CA GLU A 477 42.83 -5.58 -2.35
C GLU A 477 41.33 -5.22 -2.30
N TYR A 478 40.44 -6.21 -2.43
CA TYR A 478 39.00 -5.97 -2.37
C TYR A 478 38.52 -5.59 -0.96
N PHE A 479 39.01 -6.24 0.10
CA PHE A 479 38.66 -5.84 1.46
C PHE A 479 39.18 -4.46 1.82
N GLU A 480 40.39 -4.09 1.39
CA GLU A 480 40.93 -2.74 1.59
C GLU A 480 40.09 -1.67 0.90
N LYS A 481 39.69 -1.91 -0.36
CA LYS A 481 38.76 -1.04 -1.07
C LYS A 481 37.39 -0.99 -0.39
N SER A 482 36.90 -2.12 0.12
CA SER A 482 35.63 -2.18 0.85
C SER A 482 35.68 -1.33 2.11
N ILE A 483 36.78 -1.39 2.87
CA ILE A 483 37.00 -0.54 4.05
C ILE A 483 37.07 0.95 3.67
N GLN A 484 37.68 1.29 2.54
CA GLN A 484 37.70 2.67 2.05
C GLN A 484 36.30 3.16 1.67
N ALA A 485 35.49 2.30 1.04
CA ALA A 485 34.12 2.61 0.66
C ALA A 485 33.16 2.70 1.87
N ASN A 486 33.36 1.86 2.90
CA ASN A 486 32.59 1.89 4.14
C ASN A 486 33.49 1.77 5.39
N PRO A 487 34.08 2.89 5.86
CA PRO A 487 35.01 2.88 7.00
C PRO A 487 34.35 2.57 8.36
N LEU A 488 33.02 2.67 8.45
CA LEU A 488 32.26 2.48 9.69
C LEU A 488 31.97 1.01 9.98
N ASP A 489 32.02 0.14 8.96
CA ASP A 489 31.82 -1.28 9.15
C ASP A 489 33.08 -1.94 9.73
N ARG A 490 33.03 -2.17 11.05
CA ARG A 490 34.12 -2.82 11.80
C ARG A 490 34.36 -4.27 11.35
N SER A 491 33.34 -4.95 10.81
CA SER A 491 33.46 -6.35 10.40
C SER A 491 34.47 -6.51 9.25
N LEU A 492 34.57 -5.52 8.37
CA LEU A 492 35.49 -5.52 7.23
C LEU A 492 36.97 -5.55 7.66
N ARG A 493 37.32 -4.90 8.78
CA ARG A 493 38.68 -4.99 9.35
C ARG A 493 39.00 -6.41 9.81
N GLY A 494 38.03 -7.06 10.46
CA GLY A 494 38.14 -8.46 10.86
C GLY A 494 38.32 -9.38 9.65
N LYS A 495 37.54 -9.17 8.58
CA LYS A 495 37.68 -9.93 7.32
C LYS A 495 39.03 -9.71 6.64
N LEU A 496 39.54 -8.49 6.61
CA LEU A 496 40.88 -8.18 6.07
C LEU A 496 41.99 -8.84 6.91
N ALA A 497 41.90 -8.77 8.25
CA ALA A 497 42.84 -9.44 9.14
C ALA A 497 42.82 -10.96 8.91
N HIS A 498 41.64 -11.56 8.77
CA HIS A 498 41.48 -12.98 8.44
C HIS A 498 42.06 -13.32 7.05
N ALA A 499 41.82 -12.51 6.03
CA ALA A 499 42.39 -12.70 4.70
C ALA A 499 43.93 -12.70 4.73
N ARG A 500 44.53 -11.77 5.49
CA ARG A 500 45.98 -11.70 5.72
C ARG A 500 46.50 -12.91 6.50
N GLN A 501 45.77 -13.34 7.52
CA GLN A 501 46.09 -14.52 8.31
C GLN A 501 46.16 -15.79 7.45
N VAL A 502 45.12 -16.05 6.64
CA VAL A 502 45.07 -17.21 5.74
C VAL A 502 46.17 -17.15 4.69
N PHE A 503 46.48 -15.95 4.16
CA PHE A 503 47.60 -15.78 3.24
C PHE A 503 48.95 -16.09 3.90
N GLY A 504 49.17 -15.60 5.11
CA GLY A 504 50.37 -15.89 5.91
C GLY A 504 50.56 -17.39 6.14
N LEU A 505 49.49 -18.14 6.42
CA LEU A 505 49.56 -19.59 6.54
C LEU A 505 49.94 -20.26 5.22
N ALA A 506 49.32 -19.86 4.11
CA ALA A 506 49.65 -20.42 2.80
C ALA A 506 51.14 -20.18 2.44
N LEU A 507 51.66 -18.98 2.73
CA LEU A 507 53.07 -18.63 2.55
C LEU A 507 53.99 -19.45 3.47
N THR A 508 53.60 -19.68 4.72
CA THR A 508 54.31 -20.55 5.69
C THR A 508 54.37 -21.99 5.20
N VAL A 509 53.28 -22.51 4.63
CA VAL A 509 53.26 -23.84 4.00
C VAL A 509 54.19 -23.89 2.80
N ALA A 510 54.21 -22.83 1.99
CA ALA A 510 55.10 -22.64 0.84
C ALA A 510 56.55 -22.27 1.21
N ARG A 511 56.91 -22.20 2.50
CA ARG A 511 58.24 -21.84 3.02
C ARG A 511 58.72 -20.42 2.64
N LYS A 512 57.79 -19.50 2.38
CA LYS A 512 58.07 -18.07 2.13
C LYS A 512 57.93 -17.29 3.44
N TYR A 513 58.87 -17.50 4.36
CA TYR A 513 58.73 -17.05 5.75
C TYR A 513 58.71 -15.53 5.91
N ASP A 514 59.53 -14.79 5.16
CA ASP A 514 59.58 -13.32 5.27
C ASP A 514 58.26 -12.67 4.85
N GLN A 515 57.68 -13.15 3.75
CA GLN A 515 56.36 -12.69 3.30
C GLN A 515 55.27 -13.10 4.29
N ALA A 516 55.36 -14.29 4.91
CA ALA A 516 54.42 -14.72 5.92
C ALA A 516 54.45 -13.82 7.17
N ARG A 517 55.65 -13.44 7.64
CA ARG A 517 55.86 -12.50 8.77
C ARG A 517 55.16 -11.18 8.54
N GLU A 518 55.36 -10.59 7.35
CA GLU A 518 54.69 -9.34 6.97
C GLU A 518 53.17 -9.48 7.05
N GLN A 519 52.59 -10.56 6.52
CA GLN A 519 51.15 -10.77 6.58
C GLN A 519 50.63 -10.90 8.02
N TYR A 520 51.34 -11.61 8.90
CA TYR A 520 50.96 -11.75 10.31
C TYR A 520 51.07 -10.42 11.06
N GLU A 521 52.13 -9.64 10.83
CA GLU A 521 52.31 -8.34 11.44
C GLU A 521 51.21 -7.36 11.03
N HIS A 522 50.87 -7.30 9.75
CA HIS A 522 49.77 -6.47 9.26
C HIS A 522 48.42 -6.94 9.80
N ALA A 523 48.15 -8.25 9.84
CA ALA A 523 46.94 -8.79 10.44
C ALA A 523 46.80 -8.38 11.91
N LEU A 524 47.91 -8.40 12.68
CA LEU A 524 47.94 -8.07 14.11
C LEU A 524 47.66 -6.59 14.37
N ARG A 525 48.09 -5.71 13.47
CA ARG A 525 47.84 -4.25 13.56
C ARG A 525 46.38 -3.88 13.28
N ILE A 526 45.69 -4.67 12.45
CA ILE A 526 44.31 -4.40 12.01
C ILE A 526 43.30 -5.10 12.95
N TRP A 527 43.72 -6.19 13.60
CA TRP A 527 42.86 -7.00 14.44
C TRP A 527 42.60 -6.33 15.79
N ASP A 528 41.33 -6.05 16.05
CA ASP A 528 40.85 -5.40 17.29
C ASP A 528 40.45 -6.43 18.39
N GLY A 529 40.50 -7.74 18.11
CA GLY A 529 40.14 -8.81 19.05
C GLY A 529 41.31 -9.43 19.80
N ALA A 530 41.06 -10.55 20.49
CA ALA A 530 42.12 -11.32 21.18
C ALA A 530 43.21 -11.75 20.20
N LYS A 531 44.46 -11.40 20.47
CA LYS A 531 45.57 -11.61 19.52
C LYS A 531 46.11 -13.04 19.56
N THR A 532 45.78 -13.80 20.59
CA THR A 532 46.26 -15.16 20.84
C THR A 532 46.19 -16.08 19.62
N PRO A 533 45.06 -16.21 18.88
CA PRO A 533 45.02 -17.12 17.72
C PRO A 533 46.03 -16.76 16.63
N LEU A 534 46.21 -15.46 16.38
CA LEU A 534 47.13 -14.95 15.36
C LEU A 534 48.60 -15.09 15.81
N LEU A 535 48.89 -14.79 17.07
CA LEU A 535 50.21 -14.97 17.68
C LEU A 535 50.63 -16.44 17.70
N CYS A 536 49.72 -17.36 18.08
CA CYS A 536 49.99 -18.80 18.04
C CYS A 536 50.30 -19.29 16.63
N GLN A 537 49.57 -18.81 15.63
CA GLN A 537 49.82 -19.19 14.24
C GLN A 537 51.16 -18.65 13.74
N TRP A 538 51.51 -17.41 14.06
CA TRP A 538 52.81 -16.84 13.73
C TRP A 538 53.94 -17.57 14.46
N ALA A 539 53.78 -17.89 15.75
CA ALA A 539 54.75 -18.67 16.51
C ALA A 539 55.05 -20.02 15.83
N VAL A 540 54.00 -20.74 15.41
CA VAL A 540 54.15 -21.99 14.66
C VAL A 540 54.85 -21.78 13.31
N ALA A 541 54.59 -20.67 12.63
CA ALA A 541 55.29 -20.32 11.40
C ALA A 541 56.80 -20.10 11.63
N GLU A 542 57.19 -19.45 12.74
CA GLU A 542 58.59 -19.27 13.14
C GLU A 542 59.26 -20.58 13.55
N MET A 543 58.55 -21.46 14.27
CA MET A 543 59.04 -22.82 14.57
C MET A 543 59.34 -23.59 13.28
N LYS A 544 58.53 -23.38 12.23
CA LYS A 544 58.75 -23.98 10.91
C LYS A 544 59.87 -23.29 10.11
N ALA A 545 60.12 -22.02 10.38
CA ALA A 545 61.24 -21.25 9.83
C ALA A 545 62.57 -21.54 10.56
N ASN A 546 62.57 -22.45 11.54
CA ASN A 546 63.72 -22.76 12.39
C ASN A 546 64.22 -21.57 13.22
N ASN A 547 63.30 -20.72 13.67
CA ASN A 547 63.57 -19.58 14.54
C ASN A 547 62.86 -19.75 15.91
N PRO A 548 63.40 -20.59 16.80
CA PRO A 548 62.74 -20.93 18.06
C PRO A 548 62.64 -19.74 19.01
N VAL A 549 63.64 -18.85 19.03
CA VAL A 549 63.67 -17.67 19.91
C VAL A 549 62.45 -16.79 19.65
N ARG A 550 62.21 -16.46 18.38
CA ARG A 550 61.06 -15.63 18.00
C ARG A 550 59.73 -16.35 18.22
N ALA A 551 59.69 -17.67 18.00
CA ALA A 551 58.51 -18.46 18.30
C ALA A 551 58.13 -18.40 19.78
N ASP A 552 59.12 -18.54 20.67
CA ASP A 552 58.91 -18.49 22.12
C ASP A 552 58.46 -17.09 22.57
N GLU A 553 59.05 -16.03 22.03
CA GLU A 553 58.61 -14.64 22.27
C GLU A 553 57.12 -14.44 21.93
N LEU A 554 56.68 -14.96 20.77
CA LEU A 554 55.29 -14.85 20.33
C LEU A 554 54.33 -15.69 21.19
N VAL A 555 54.77 -16.86 21.65
CA VAL A 555 54.00 -17.69 22.59
C VAL A 555 53.86 -16.98 23.94
N VAL A 556 54.92 -16.35 24.45
CA VAL A 556 54.87 -15.57 25.69
C VAL A 556 53.88 -14.41 25.54
N GLN A 557 53.95 -13.64 24.45
CA GLN A 557 52.97 -12.58 24.18
C GLN A 557 51.53 -13.09 24.14
N ALA A 558 51.31 -14.29 23.59
CA ALA A 558 49.99 -14.91 23.53
C ALA A 558 49.49 -15.41 24.90
N LEU A 559 50.40 -15.75 25.81
CA LEU A 559 50.12 -16.18 27.19
C LEU A 559 49.92 -15.00 28.15
N ASP A 560 50.53 -13.85 27.86
CA ASP A 560 50.38 -12.61 28.63
C ASP A 560 48.99 -11.97 28.46
N GLU A 561 48.23 -12.36 27.44
CA GLU A 561 46.83 -11.96 27.29
C GLU A 561 45.93 -12.61 28.37
N PRO A 562 44.94 -11.87 28.90
CA PRO A 562 44.14 -12.30 30.05
C PRO A 562 43.35 -13.58 29.75
N ASP A 563 43.44 -14.56 30.65
CA ASP A 563 42.74 -15.86 30.59
C ASP A 563 43.07 -16.72 29.36
N GLN A 564 44.12 -16.38 28.59
CA GLN A 564 44.47 -17.07 27.34
C GLN A 564 45.37 -18.30 27.52
N ARG A 565 45.79 -18.62 28.75
CA ARG A 565 46.74 -19.72 29.03
C ARG A 565 46.32 -21.03 28.38
N LEU A 566 45.06 -21.45 28.56
CA LEU A 566 44.55 -22.69 27.97
C LEU A 566 44.29 -22.56 26.47
N ALA A 567 43.67 -21.45 26.04
CA ALA A 567 43.32 -21.22 24.65
C ALA A 567 44.55 -21.13 23.73
N CYS A 568 45.62 -20.48 24.19
CA CYS A 568 46.91 -20.43 23.53
C CYS A 568 47.48 -21.83 23.28
N ARG A 569 47.54 -22.65 24.34
CA ARG A 569 48.06 -24.03 24.24
C ARG A 569 47.20 -24.89 23.32
N TYR A 570 45.89 -24.71 23.34
CA TYR A 570 45.00 -25.41 22.42
C TYR A 570 45.17 -24.96 20.97
N ALA A 571 45.24 -23.65 20.73
CA ALA A 571 45.41 -23.08 19.39
C ALA A 571 46.70 -23.58 18.73
N LEU A 572 47.80 -23.63 19.49
CA LEU A 572 49.09 -24.15 19.02
C LEU A 572 49.01 -25.59 18.49
N VAL A 573 48.19 -26.47 19.10
CA VAL A 573 48.03 -27.85 18.62
C VAL A 573 47.44 -27.84 17.19
N GLY A 574 46.34 -27.10 16.98
CA GLY A 574 45.70 -27.03 15.67
C GLY A 574 46.60 -26.41 14.61
N GLU A 575 47.23 -25.27 14.94
CA GLU A 575 48.13 -24.57 14.03
C GLU A 575 49.38 -25.41 13.70
N SER A 576 49.93 -26.17 14.65
CA SER A 576 51.08 -27.06 14.40
C SER A 576 50.80 -28.11 13.33
N VAL A 577 49.55 -28.60 13.26
CA VAL A 577 49.12 -29.55 12.24
C VAL A 577 48.95 -28.86 10.89
N ARG A 578 48.29 -27.70 10.87
CA ARG A 578 48.06 -26.91 9.63
C ARG A 578 49.36 -26.45 8.98
N ALA A 579 50.31 -25.98 9.78
CA ALA A 579 51.62 -25.58 9.30
C ALA A 579 52.50 -26.78 8.91
N LYS A 580 52.09 -28.02 9.22
CA LYS A 580 52.85 -29.26 8.94
C LYS A 580 54.19 -29.30 9.68
N LEU A 581 54.20 -29.03 11.00
CA LEU A 581 55.38 -29.20 11.86
C LEU A 581 55.81 -30.67 11.98
N SER A 582 57.05 -30.87 12.46
CA SER A 582 57.62 -32.21 12.68
C SER A 582 56.84 -33.00 13.75
N ALA A 583 56.92 -34.34 13.69
CA ALA A 583 56.23 -35.20 14.65
C ALA A 583 56.70 -34.97 16.10
N SER A 584 57.98 -34.64 16.30
CA SER A 584 58.54 -34.33 17.63
C SER A 584 57.94 -33.04 18.20
N GLN A 585 57.93 -31.96 17.42
CA GLN A 585 57.34 -30.68 17.85
C GLN A 585 55.85 -30.81 18.16
N LYS A 586 55.08 -31.50 17.31
CA LYS A 586 53.64 -31.73 17.55
C LYS A 586 53.38 -32.52 18.83
N LYS A 587 54.22 -33.51 19.15
CA LYS A 587 54.12 -34.28 20.42
C LYS A 587 54.38 -33.39 21.63
N GLN A 588 55.38 -32.50 21.56
CA GLN A 588 55.68 -31.57 22.65
C GLN A 588 54.54 -30.58 22.87
N ILE A 589 54.03 -29.95 21.82
CA ILE A 589 52.90 -29.00 21.91
C ILE A 589 51.65 -29.68 22.50
N ALA A 590 51.37 -30.92 22.10
CA ALA A 590 50.26 -31.69 22.67
C ALA A 590 50.48 -32.08 24.14
N LEU A 591 51.73 -32.32 24.56
CA LEU A 591 52.07 -32.57 25.96
C LEU A 591 51.87 -31.31 26.80
N ASP A 592 52.31 -30.15 26.31
CA ASP A 592 52.15 -28.86 27.00
C ASP A 592 50.67 -28.53 27.25
N LEU A 593 49.79 -28.80 26.29
CA LEU A 593 48.34 -28.66 26.49
C LEU A 593 47.83 -29.57 27.63
N LYS A 594 48.26 -30.85 27.67
CA LYS A 594 47.84 -31.77 28.74
C LYS A 594 48.32 -31.31 30.11
N LEU A 595 49.54 -30.79 30.20
CA LEU A 595 50.09 -30.24 31.44
C LEU A 595 49.32 -28.99 31.88
N ALA A 596 48.96 -28.11 30.94
CA ALA A 596 48.17 -26.91 31.23
C ALA A 596 46.75 -27.23 31.71
N LEU A 597 46.10 -28.24 31.11
CA LEU A 597 44.77 -28.73 31.50
C LEU A 597 44.75 -29.45 32.87
N ALA A 598 45.91 -29.93 33.34
CA ALA A 598 46.04 -30.56 34.66
C ALA A 598 46.16 -29.54 35.81
N GLN A 599 46.51 -28.28 35.49
CA GLN A 599 46.52 -27.18 36.46
C GLN A 599 45.10 -26.68 36.72
N THR A 600 44.86 -26.12 37.91
CA THR A 600 43.55 -25.57 38.28
C THR A 600 43.18 -24.38 37.38
N PRO A 601 42.12 -24.49 36.57
CA PRO A 601 41.73 -23.45 35.62
C PRO A 601 40.69 -22.51 36.22
N THR A 602 40.69 -21.24 35.81
CA THR A 602 39.62 -20.31 36.19
C THR A 602 38.39 -20.50 35.29
N PRO A 603 37.18 -20.14 35.74
CA PRO A 603 36.00 -20.11 34.87
C PRO A 603 36.21 -19.30 33.59
N ALA A 604 36.93 -18.16 33.68
CA ALA A 604 37.24 -17.32 32.53
C ALA A 604 38.14 -18.03 31.51
N GLU A 605 39.19 -18.73 31.96
CA GLU A 605 40.07 -19.52 31.07
C GLU A 605 39.31 -20.64 30.35
N ILE A 606 38.35 -21.28 31.03
CA ILE A 606 37.50 -22.33 30.43
C ILE A 606 36.63 -21.75 29.31
N LEU A 607 36.04 -20.56 29.51
CA LEU A 607 35.20 -19.91 28.51
C LEU A 607 36.01 -19.53 27.27
N VAL A 608 37.16 -18.89 27.46
CA VAL A 608 38.04 -18.46 26.36
C VAL A 608 38.55 -19.68 25.57
N LEU A 609 38.89 -20.78 26.26
CA LEU A 609 39.25 -22.05 25.63
C LEU A 609 38.12 -22.60 24.75
N LEU A 610 36.90 -22.62 25.27
CA LEU A 610 35.73 -23.16 24.59
C LEU A 610 35.35 -22.32 23.37
N GLU A 611 35.36 -20.99 23.50
CA GLU A 611 35.11 -20.04 22.41
C GLU A 611 36.16 -20.19 21.31
N GLY A 612 37.45 -20.30 21.69
CA GLY A 612 38.52 -20.59 20.74
C GLY A 612 38.34 -21.91 20.00
N ALA A 613 37.93 -22.97 20.70
CA ALA A 613 37.66 -24.27 20.09
C ALA A 613 36.44 -24.24 19.15
N ALA A 614 35.36 -23.57 19.56
CA ALA A 614 34.16 -23.37 18.74
C ALA A 614 34.49 -22.56 17.47
N GLN A 615 35.26 -21.48 17.61
CA GLN A 615 35.68 -20.65 16.48
C GLN A 615 36.57 -21.44 15.51
N GLN A 616 37.50 -22.27 16.01
CA GLN A 616 38.28 -23.16 15.16
C GLN A 616 37.39 -24.14 14.40
N ARG A 617 36.36 -24.71 15.03
CA ARG A 617 35.42 -25.62 14.35
C ARG A 617 34.66 -24.95 13.21
N LEU A 618 34.25 -23.69 13.39
CA LEU A 618 33.48 -22.93 12.39
C LEU A 618 34.33 -22.43 11.22
N THR A 619 35.57 -21.99 11.50
CA THR A 619 36.43 -21.33 10.50
C THR A 619 37.26 -22.29 9.63
N HIS A 620 37.34 -23.56 10.00
CA HIS A 620 38.16 -24.53 9.30
C HIS A 620 37.28 -25.44 8.43
N ASP A 621 37.06 -25.02 7.18
CA ASP A 621 36.23 -25.69 6.16
C ASP A 621 36.56 -27.18 5.94
N ALA A 622 37.79 -27.59 6.22
CA ALA A 622 38.19 -28.99 6.28
C ALA A 622 38.82 -29.26 7.64
N ALA A 623 38.13 -30.02 8.49
CA ALA A 623 38.67 -30.47 9.76
C ALA A 623 40.06 -31.07 9.53
N PHE A 624 41.10 -30.42 10.06
CA PHE A 624 42.45 -30.94 9.86
C PHE A 624 42.56 -32.32 10.51
N HIS A 625 43.40 -33.18 9.93
CA HIS A 625 43.56 -34.55 10.43
C HIS A 625 44.03 -34.53 11.89
N GLY A 626 43.15 -34.93 12.82
CA GLY A 626 43.39 -34.90 14.27
C GLY A 626 42.49 -33.97 15.08
N GLN A 627 41.67 -33.11 14.45
CA GLN A 627 40.78 -32.17 15.16
C GLN A 627 39.85 -32.87 16.14
N LYS A 628 39.17 -33.95 15.74
CA LYS A 628 38.28 -34.73 16.64
C LYS A 628 39.03 -35.27 17.87
N THR A 629 40.30 -35.64 17.71
CA THR A 629 41.14 -36.15 18.81
C THR A 629 41.55 -35.02 19.76
N GLN A 630 41.86 -33.85 19.20
CA GLN A 630 42.14 -32.64 19.97
C GLN A 630 40.90 -32.16 20.73
N GLU A 631 39.73 -32.09 20.08
CA GLU A 631 38.44 -31.79 20.71
C GLU A 631 38.19 -32.75 21.87
N LYS A 632 38.27 -34.08 21.65
CA LYS A 632 38.12 -35.11 22.71
C LYS A 632 38.98 -34.86 23.94
N THR A 633 40.19 -34.29 23.78
CA THR A 633 41.09 -33.99 24.89
C THR A 633 40.49 -32.91 25.81
N ILE A 634 39.90 -31.86 25.22
CA ILE A 634 39.17 -30.84 25.99
C ILE A 634 37.84 -31.38 26.50
N LEU A 635 37.11 -32.18 25.71
CA LEU A 635 35.80 -32.68 26.12
C LEU A 635 35.87 -33.47 27.44
N LYS A 636 36.88 -34.33 27.58
CA LYS A 636 37.12 -35.08 28.82
C LYS A 636 37.41 -34.16 30.01
N PHE A 637 38.10 -33.04 29.77
CA PHE A 637 38.35 -32.03 30.77
C PHE A 637 37.05 -31.27 31.15
N LEU A 638 36.21 -30.95 30.17
CA LEU A 638 34.94 -30.25 30.38
C LEU A 638 33.90 -31.06 31.16
N GLU A 639 33.98 -32.40 31.17
CA GLU A 639 33.10 -33.24 31.99
C GLU A 639 33.29 -33.03 33.50
N GLY A 640 34.47 -32.57 33.93
CA GLY A 640 34.82 -32.37 35.34
C GLY A 640 34.65 -30.95 35.88
N ILE A 641 34.07 -30.03 35.09
CA ILE A 641 33.95 -28.62 35.50
C ILE A 641 32.89 -28.44 36.59
N ARG A 642 33.17 -27.52 37.51
CA ARG A 642 32.27 -27.16 38.60
C ARG A 642 31.36 -26.01 38.18
N LEU A 643 30.16 -26.35 37.69
CA LEU A 643 29.23 -25.35 37.13
C LEU A 643 28.83 -24.24 38.12
N HIS A 644 28.84 -24.52 39.43
CA HIS A 644 28.51 -23.54 40.47
C HIS A 644 29.54 -22.40 40.62
N GLU A 645 30.73 -22.53 40.02
CA GLU A 645 31.76 -21.48 40.01
C GLU A 645 31.49 -20.40 38.94
N PHE A 646 30.48 -20.59 38.08
CA PHE A 646 30.14 -19.70 36.97
C PHE A 646 28.91 -18.85 37.33
N ASN A 647 28.92 -17.56 36.96
CA ASN A 647 27.73 -16.71 37.03
C ASN A 647 26.79 -16.92 35.82
N GLU A 648 25.63 -16.28 35.81
CA GLU A 648 24.61 -16.42 34.74
C GLU A 648 25.21 -16.19 33.35
N ALA A 649 25.80 -15.02 33.11
CA ALA A 649 26.37 -14.66 31.80
C ALA A 649 27.51 -15.60 31.37
N GLN A 650 28.30 -16.09 32.32
CA GLN A 650 29.35 -17.07 32.07
C GLN A 650 28.76 -18.44 31.68
N LEU A 651 27.68 -18.89 32.33
CA LEU A 651 26.97 -20.12 31.95
C LEU A 651 26.30 -20.01 30.59
N GLU A 652 25.74 -18.84 30.22
CA GLU A 652 25.20 -18.61 28.88
C GLU A 652 26.27 -18.78 27.79
N ARG A 653 27.45 -18.17 28.00
CA ARG A 653 28.62 -18.32 27.11
C ARG A 653 29.11 -19.77 27.04
N LEU A 654 29.20 -20.44 28.18
CA LEU A 654 29.59 -21.85 28.28
C LEU A 654 28.62 -22.73 27.49
N CYS A 655 27.32 -22.56 27.68
CA CYS A 655 26.29 -23.32 26.99
C CYS A 655 26.31 -23.07 25.47
N THR A 656 26.52 -21.83 25.01
CA THR A 656 26.67 -21.50 23.58
C THR A 656 27.84 -22.26 22.94
N GLY A 657 29.04 -22.20 23.54
CA GLY A 657 30.21 -22.89 22.99
C GLY A 657 30.07 -24.42 23.01
N LEU A 658 29.44 -24.98 24.04
CA LEU A 658 29.15 -26.43 24.13
C LEU A 658 28.17 -26.89 23.05
N GLY A 659 27.19 -26.04 22.70
CA GLY A 659 26.27 -26.25 21.60
C GLY A 659 26.97 -26.29 20.24
N VAL A 660 27.85 -25.33 19.96
CA VAL A 660 28.64 -25.28 18.71
C VAL A 660 29.56 -26.50 18.56
N LEU A 661 30.21 -26.92 19.65
CA LEU A 661 31.03 -28.12 19.68
C LEU A 661 30.20 -29.43 19.68
N GLN A 662 28.87 -29.34 19.81
CA GLN A 662 27.90 -30.43 19.83
C GLN A 662 28.16 -31.46 20.95
N VAL A 663 28.55 -30.98 22.14
CA VAL A 663 28.95 -31.82 23.27
C VAL A 663 27.73 -32.11 24.16
N ARG A 664 26.87 -33.03 23.70
CA ARG A 664 25.53 -33.29 24.26
C ARG A 664 25.44 -33.32 25.80
N LYS A 665 26.19 -34.19 26.47
CA LYS A 665 26.05 -34.42 27.92
C LYS A 665 26.49 -33.20 28.75
N PRO A 666 27.72 -32.66 28.60
CA PRO A 666 28.11 -31.36 29.18
C PRO A 666 27.15 -30.21 28.87
N TRP A 667 26.64 -30.14 27.63
CA TRP A 667 25.69 -29.10 27.25
C TRP A 667 24.37 -29.23 28.02
N LEU A 668 23.80 -30.43 28.10
CA LEU A 668 22.60 -30.71 28.88
C LEU A 668 22.80 -30.42 30.38
N ASN A 669 23.97 -30.76 30.93
CA ASN A 669 24.31 -30.46 32.33
C ASN A 669 24.36 -28.94 32.58
N CYS A 670 25.01 -28.18 31.68
CA CYS A 670 25.05 -26.71 31.72
C CYS A 670 23.63 -26.11 31.66
N LEU A 671 22.81 -26.57 30.71
CA LEU A 671 21.44 -26.10 30.53
C LEU A 671 20.57 -26.42 31.76
N THR A 672 20.68 -27.64 32.30
CA THR A 672 19.91 -28.08 33.47
C THR A 672 20.30 -27.27 34.72
N HIS A 673 21.59 -27.05 34.94
CA HIS A 673 22.10 -26.23 36.04
C HIS A 673 21.63 -24.77 35.91
N GLY A 674 21.84 -24.16 34.74
CA GLY A 674 21.44 -22.79 34.46
C GLY A 674 19.94 -22.56 34.60
N ARG A 675 19.10 -23.50 34.13
CA ARG A 675 17.64 -23.42 34.28
C ARG A 675 17.20 -23.52 35.74
N ARG A 676 17.86 -24.34 36.57
CA ARG A 676 17.55 -24.47 38.00
C ARG A 676 17.93 -23.22 38.77
N GLN A 677 19.09 -22.63 38.47
CA GLN A 677 19.61 -21.46 39.18
C GLN A 677 18.99 -20.14 38.70
N PHE A 678 18.69 -20.01 37.40
CA PHE A 678 18.21 -18.79 36.75
C PHE A 678 16.86 -19.01 36.08
N VAL A 679 15.84 -19.29 36.89
CA VAL A 679 14.48 -19.68 36.42
C VAL A 679 13.82 -18.62 35.52
N LYS A 680 14.19 -17.34 35.68
CA LYS A 680 13.66 -16.21 34.89
C LYS A 680 14.41 -15.95 33.59
N SER A 681 15.53 -16.62 33.34
CA SER A 681 16.33 -16.42 32.13
C SER A 681 15.63 -17.01 30.91
N VAL A 682 15.40 -16.17 29.90
CA VAL A 682 14.86 -16.59 28.60
C VAL A 682 15.88 -17.43 27.84
N PHE A 683 17.18 -17.13 27.98
CA PHE A 683 18.25 -17.79 27.25
C PHE A 683 18.25 -19.30 27.45
N PHE A 684 18.21 -19.79 28.70
CA PHE A 684 18.25 -21.23 28.95
C PHE A 684 17.03 -21.97 28.38
N ARG A 685 15.86 -21.33 28.31
CA ARG A 685 14.68 -21.92 27.65
C ARG A 685 14.89 -22.04 26.15
N LEU A 686 15.40 -21.00 25.50
CA LEU A 686 15.71 -21.02 24.06
C LEU A 686 16.83 -22.02 23.73
N ALA A 687 17.88 -22.08 24.55
CA ALA A 687 19.00 -22.99 24.36
C ALA A 687 18.59 -24.47 24.59
N PHE A 688 17.60 -24.73 25.45
CA PHE A 688 16.97 -26.06 25.53
C PHE A 688 16.19 -26.43 24.26
N ALA A 689 15.49 -25.47 23.65
CA ALA A 689 14.86 -25.71 22.35
C ALA A 689 15.92 -26.06 21.30
N ASP A 690 17.03 -25.31 21.24
CA ASP A 690 18.16 -25.64 20.36
C ASP A 690 18.75 -27.01 20.64
N TYR A 691 18.88 -27.39 21.91
CA TYR A 691 19.35 -28.73 22.27
C TYR A 691 18.49 -29.83 21.65
N TYR A 692 17.17 -29.70 21.66
CA TYR A 692 16.29 -30.70 21.06
C TYR A 692 16.25 -30.64 19.53
N LEU A 693 16.48 -29.46 18.93
CA LEU A 693 16.48 -29.26 17.48
C LEU A 693 17.80 -29.68 16.81
N ILE A 694 18.95 -29.47 17.46
CA ILE A 694 20.25 -29.92 16.98
C ILE A 694 20.31 -31.43 17.23
N GLY A 695 20.30 -32.27 16.18
CA GLY A 695 20.27 -33.73 16.37
C GLY A 695 19.95 -34.60 15.15
N GLY A 696 19.50 -34.01 14.03
CA GLY A 696 19.61 -34.64 12.71
C GLY A 696 18.89 -35.98 12.52
N ASP A 697 17.85 -36.28 13.29
CA ASP A 697 16.83 -37.22 12.85
C ASP A 697 15.52 -36.46 12.62
N PRO A 698 15.03 -36.33 11.37
CA PRO A 698 13.69 -35.82 11.08
C PRO A 698 12.58 -36.60 11.79
N TYR A 699 12.87 -37.83 12.25
CA TYR A 699 11.99 -38.68 13.04
C TYR A 699 12.17 -38.51 14.56
N SER A 700 13.02 -37.58 15.02
CA SER A 700 13.28 -37.38 16.44
C SER A 700 12.00 -37.04 17.19
N SER A 701 11.64 -37.91 18.13
CA SER A 701 10.47 -37.81 18.99
C SER A 701 10.40 -36.54 19.84
N LYS A 702 11.40 -35.64 19.81
CA LYS A 702 11.60 -34.56 20.79
C LYS A 702 11.20 -33.15 20.33
N VAL A 703 10.60 -33.00 19.14
CA VAL A 703 10.09 -31.70 18.66
C VAL A 703 9.04 -31.11 19.61
N HIS A 704 8.24 -31.95 20.26
CA HIS A 704 7.27 -31.50 21.27
C HIS A 704 7.95 -30.87 22.49
N LEU A 705 9.08 -31.41 22.95
CA LEU A 705 9.88 -30.82 24.04
C LEU A 705 10.47 -29.47 23.62
N ALA A 706 10.94 -29.35 22.37
CA ALA A 706 11.39 -28.07 21.85
C ALA A 706 10.27 -27.01 21.88
N ARG A 707 9.05 -27.38 21.49
CA ARG A 707 7.86 -26.49 21.55
C ARG A 707 7.52 -26.08 22.98
N GLU A 708 7.53 -27.01 23.93
CA GLU A 708 7.27 -26.71 25.35
C GLU A 708 8.25 -25.65 25.87
N HIS A 709 9.53 -25.79 25.52
CA HIS A 709 10.57 -24.82 25.87
C HIS A 709 10.39 -23.47 25.18
N LEU A 710 9.93 -23.42 23.92
CA LEU A 710 9.61 -22.18 23.23
C LEU A 710 8.39 -21.47 23.84
N ASP A 711 7.35 -22.21 24.21
CA ASP A 711 6.16 -21.65 24.88
C ASP A 711 6.52 -21.08 26.25
N ALA A 712 7.37 -21.79 27.01
CA ALA A 712 7.90 -21.29 28.27
C ALA A 712 8.77 -20.03 28.06
N ALA A 713 9.60 -20.00 27.02
CA ALA A 713 10.37 -18.81 26.66
C ALA A 713 9.45 -17.61 26.32
N ARG A 714 8.39 -17.83 25.53
CA ARG A 714 7.41 -16.80 25.17
C ARG A 714 6.76 -16.17 26.41
N ARG A 715 6.31 -16.99 27.36
CA ARG A 715 5.73 -16.51 28.64
C ARG A 715 6.71 -15.68 29.46
N LEU A 716 8.01 -15.93 29.36
CA LEU A 716 9.04 -15.13 30.02
C LEU A 716 9.30 -13.82 29.25
N VAL A 717 9.34 -13.87 27.91
CA VAL A 717 9.52 -12.69 27.04
C VAL A 717 8.36 -11.70 27.17
N GLU A 718 7.13 -12.18 27.29
CA GLU A 718 5.93 -11.33 27.51
C GLU A 718 6.01 -10.52 28.81
N LYS A 719 6.77 -11.00 29.81
CA LYS A 719 6.98 -10.32 31.10
C LYS A 719 8.14 -9.32 31.07
N LEU A 720 8.93 -9.28 29.99
CA LEU A 720 10.01 -8.30 29.84
C LEU A 720 9.46 -6.92 29.45
N PRO A 721 10.13 -5.83 29.85
CA PRO A 721 9.77 -4.50 29.40
C PRO A 721 9.98 -4.37 27.88
N PRO A 722 9.13 -3.59 27.18
CA PRO A 722 9.28 -3.35 25.76
C PRO A 722 10.60 -2.64 25.45
N GLY A 723 11.41 -3.26 24.59
CA GLY A 723 12.74 -2.78 24.21
C GLY A 723 13.45 -3.73 23.25
N GLU A 724 14.70 -3.39 22.91
CA GLU A 724 15.52 -4.13 21.93
C GLU A 724 15.75 -5.60 22.33
N GLN A 725 16.03 -5.85 23.60
CA GLN A 725 16.24 -7.21 24.13
C GLN A 725 14.97 -8.08 24.01
N GLN A 726 13.79 -7.51 24.25
CA GLN A 726 12.53 -8.24 24.07
C GLN A 726 12.30 -8.59 22.60
N GLN A 727 12.56 -7.63 21.69
CA GLN A 727 12.43 -7.86 20.25
C GLN A 727 13.37 -8.95 19.74
N GLN A 728 14.64 -8.94 20.19
CA GLN A 728 15.62 -9.97 19.85
C GLN A 728 15.14 -11.38 20.24
N TYR A 729 14.59 -11.55 21.46
CA TYR A 729 14.05 -12.85 21.86
C TYR A 729 12.80 -13.25 21.07
N VAL A 730 11.91 -12.30 20.73
CA VAL A 730 10.75 -12.58 19.87
C VAL A 730 11.19 -13.06 18.48
N GLU A 731 12.22 -12.44 17.90
CA GLU A 731 12.78 -12.87 16.61
C GLU A 731 13.40 -14.27 16.69
N GLN A 732 14.19 -14.55 17.73
CA GLN A 732 14.76 -15.88 17.95
C GLN A 732 13.69 -16.96 18.11
N ILE A 733 12.58 -16.67 18.80
CA ILE A 733 11.44 -17.60 18.92
C ILE A 733 10.84 -17.86 17.53
N LYS A 734 10.57 -16.82 16.74
CA LYS A 734 10.00 -16.94 15.39
C LYS A 734 10.91 -17.76 14.46
N GLU A 735 12.22 -17.55 14.53
CA GLU A 735 13.19 -18.30 13.74
C GLU A 735 13.16 -19.80 14.08
N LYS A 736 13.12 -20.14 15.37
CA LYS A 736 13.05 -21.53 15.83
C LYS A 736 11.71 -22.19 15.46
N GLU A 737 10.60 -21.47 15.54
CA GLU A 737 9.29 -21.94 15.07
C GLU A 737 9.28 -22.20 13.57
N LYS A 738 9.92 -21.34 12.79
CA LYS A 738 10.11 -21.54 11.36
C LYS A 738 10.92 -22.81 11.08
N THR A 739 12.01 -23.03 11.82
CA THR A 739 12.81 -24.26 11.72
C THR A 739 11.95 -25.50 12.02
N ILE A 740 11.12 -25.47 13.06
CA ILE A 740 10.17 -26.56 13.38
C ILE A 740 9.16 -26.77 12.23
N ALA A 741 8.62 -25.70 11.67
CA ALA A 741 7.67 -25.77 10.55
C ALA A 741 8.32 -26.36 9.28
N GLU A 742 9.57 -26.00 8.99
CA GLU A 742 10.35 -26.54 7.87
C GLU A 742 10.68 -28.03 8.08
N MET A 743 11.00 -28.45 9.30
CA MET A 743 11.21 -29.87 9.65
C MET A 743 9.92 -30.68 9.46
N ASN A 744 8.78 -30.16 9.90
CA ASN A 744 7.47 -30.79 9.70
C ASN A 744 7.05 -30.83 8.21
N ALA A 745 7.40 -29.79 7.43
CA ALA A 745 7.07 -29.74 6.00
C ALA A 745 7.88 -30.76 5.17
N ARG A 746 9.10 -31.12 5.62
CA ARG A 746 9.94 -32.14 4.97
C ARG A 746 9.51 -33.58 5.28
N SER A 747 8.67 -33.79 6.28
CA SER A 747 8.09 -35.10 6.62
C SER A 747 6.76 -34.88 7.34
N PRO A 748 5.61 -34.86 6.63
CA PRO A 748 4.31 -34.75 7.27
C PRO A 748 4.14 -35.95 8.21
N ALA A 749 4.11 -35.70 9.52
CA ALA A 749 3.68 -36.73 10.45
C ALA A 749 2.26 -37.19 10.03
N MET A 750 1.99 -38.49 10.08
CA MET A 750 0.69 -39.04 9.69
C MET A 750 -0.49 -38.39 10.46
N MET A 751 -0.22 -37.89 11.67
CA MET A 751 -1.15 -37.10 12.48
C MET A 751 -1.47 -35.72 11.87
N ASP A 752 -0.51 -35.05 11.22
CA ASP A 752 -0.67 -33.73 10.60
C ASP A 752 -1.52 -33.81 9.31
N VAL A 753 -1.53 -34.99 8.66
CA VAL A 753 -2.43 -35.31 7.54
C VAL A 753 -3.85 -35.58 8.03
N LEU A 754 -4.01 -36.27 9.16
CA LEU A 754 -5.33 -36.60 9.73
C LEU A 754 -6.03 -35.37 10.33
N ASP A 755 -5.30 -34.49 11.01
CA ASP A 755 -5.87 -33.27 11.60
C ASP A 755 -6.30 -32.26 10.51
N ARG A 756 -5.59 -32.25 9.37
CA ARG A 756 -5.98 -31.50 8.16
C ARG A 756 -7.14 -32.13 7.37
N MET A 757 -7.31 -33.45 7.40
CA MET A 757 -8.41 -34.13 6.72
C MET A 757 -9.73 -34.05 7.48
N PHE A 758 -9.69 -34.00 8.81
CA PHE A 758 -10.90 -34.14 9.63
C PHE A 758 -11.25 -32.95 10.51
N GLY A 759 -10.50 -31.84 10.43
CA GLY A 759 -10.89 -30.57 11.03
C GLY A 759 -11.07 -30.64 12.54
N GLY A 760 -9.95 -30.69 13.26
CA GLY A 760 -9.83 -30.34 14.69
C GLY A 760 -10.68 -31.18 15.65
N GLY A 761 -10.07 -32.18 16.28
CA GLY A 761 -10.76 -32.90 17.35
C GLY A 761 -10.14 -34.17 17.91
N PHE A 762 -8.85 -34.45 17.70
CA PHE A 762 -8.20 -35.61 18.33
C PHE A 762 -7.10 -35.16 19.27
N GLY A 763 -7.47 -34.97 20.55
CA GLY A 763 -6.49 -35.00 21.65
C GLY A 763 -5.85 -36.40 21.72
N PRO A 764 -4.61 -36.50 22.24
CA PRO A 764 -3.90 -37.77 22.27
C PRO A 764 -4.68 -38.81 23.11
N PRO A 765 -4.79 -40.07 22.66
CA PRO A 765 -5.17 -41.14 23.56
C PRO A 765 -4.01 -41.36 24.54
N LEU A 766 -4.35 -41.38 25.83
CA LEU A 766 -3.52 -41.95 26.88
C LEU A 766 -3.22 -43.40 26.48
N GLY A 767 -1.94 -43.69 26.26
CA GLY A 767 -1.44 -45.00 25.96
C GLY A 767 -0.04 -45.11 26.56
N ASP A 768 -0.01 -45.77 27.71
CA ASP A 768 1.19 -46.22 28.42
C ASP A 768 2.08 -47.03 27.47
N GLU A 769 3.36 -46.70 27.43
CA GLU A 769 4.41 -47.71 27.31
C GLU A 769 5.70 -47.13 27.91
N GLU A 770 6.17 -47.88 28.90
CA GLU A 770 7.33 -47.67 29.75
C GLU A 770 8.62 -47.59 28.93
N ASP A 771 9.46 -46.60 29.24
CA ASP A 771 10.91 -46.80 29.25
C ASP A 771 11.51 -45.81 30.25
N ASP A 772 11.74 -46.35 31.44
CA ASP A 772 12.44 -45.78 32.57
C ASP A 772 13.75 -45.09 32.18
N PHE A 773 13.98 -43.87 32.67
CA PHE A 773 15.15 -43.61 33.53
C PHE A 773 15.17 -42.17 34.08
N PHE A 774 15.17 -42.10 35.42
CA PHE A 774 15.45 -40.99 36.35
C PHE A 774 14.33 -40.00 36.66
N ASP A 775 13.40 -40.48 37.49
CA ASP A 775 13.04 -39.78 38.74
C ASP A 775 14.30 -39.58 39.61
N TYR A 776 14.55 -38.33 39.99
CA TYR A 776 14.98 -38.02 41.33
C TYR A 776 14.08 -36.89 41.80
N GLU A 777 13.16 -37.28 42.68
CA GLU A 777 12.49 -36.44 43.66
C GLU A 777 13.49 -35.46 44.28
N ASP A 778 13.05 -34.24 44.50
CA ASP A 778 13.41 -33.46 45.69
C ASP A 778 12.24 -32.48 45.91
N GLU A 779 11.31 -32.95 46.74
CA GLU A 779 10.53 -32.10 47.63
C GLU A 779 11.49 -31.34 48.58
N ASP A 780 11.01 -30.21 49.10
CA ASP A 780 11.70 -29.25 49.99
C ASP A 780 12.72 -28.31 49.32
N PHE A 781 12.23 -27.17 48.81
CA PHE A 781 12.54 -25.78 49.27
C PHE A 781 11.92 -24.71 48.36
#